data_AF-A0A3N5IZP7-F1
#
_entry.id   AF-A0A3N5IZP7-F1
#
_cell.length_a   1.000
_cell.length_b   1.000
_cell.length_c   1.000
_cell.angle_alpha   90.00
_cell.angle_beta   90.00
_cell.angle_gamma   90.00
#
_symmetry.space_group_name_H-M   'P 1'
#
loop_
_entity.id
_entity.type
_entity.pdbx_description
1 polymer ?
#
loop_
_entity_poly.entity_id
_entity_poly.type
_entity_poly.pdbx_seq_one_letter_code
_entity_poly.pdbx_strand_id
1 'polypeptide(L)'
;MNPLNKGTVNRKAKTWLLGLLVVALAIFICAGPSLFAQPSAAQPASAPSGEHGGGEAIQLPFGEEAWIPLFIVLAGAIIALGFGVYWWRKTMKQDPGSERMQGVARAVQEGAMAYLAKQVKTMTPVVIVLGVGLFFLYRNQYAFMGDETALILGLGVSIAFLLGVTASYLAGYVGMGVAVRGNVRVANAALSSFKKALEIAFQAGAVSGMFTVGLGLLGATITFMIFQQNAMFVLVGFGFGGSLAALFMRVGGGIFTKAADVGADLVGKVEAGIPEDDPRNAATIADNVGDNVGDCAGMAADVFESYEVTLVAAIILAAAVGFTLQSSGFGEMTGNTFTAAFTLKLVIYALLVRAVGVVASIIGVFAVRGKDDPNMNPMKPINVGFFTSAFFASLGFLIVSWWVFKTGYMPAIPPEADRKLIGLIENFWWLAFLANFFGIVLTQIIGKITEYFTAVDKKPVTEIASSAKTGPATLILSGLSEGLESSVWGIVAIAATIYGAFILFPDPAFAAYAIALAGLGLLATTGYVLAMDTYGPISDNANGIFEMSGALKNADGSENKAAHNIVSRLDMVGNTTKALTKGFAIATAVIAAVSLYRSFLDTVAVRDAEILVKNIQVNLPDVFIGLLIGGAVPFLFSSFAIRAVSRAAVLLVEEVRRQFRTIPGIWEYTGVGEKGKPDYARCVAISTAAAQKELLSPGLLAVFSPILIGFWLGPYSLGGFLAGAILVGQLMAVFMSNTGGAWDNAKKKIEDGFLGGKGSEAHKAGVIGDTVGDPLKDTAGPALNPMIKVMNLVAILIAPSTVVMRGSAGGWVMAFIALAILTGAILFSKRGGVETSTESSQAVAKH
;
A
#
# COMPACT_ATOMS: atom_id res chain seq x y z
N MET A 1 28.80 -4.42 -34.89
CA MET A 1 27.49 -4.39 -35.60
C MET A 1 26.39 -4.53 -34.56
N ASN A 2 25.40 -3.64 -34.59
CA ASN A 2 24.50 -3.32 -33.46
C ASN A 2 23.39 -4.38 -33.28
N PRO A 3 23.36 -5.19 -32.19
CA PRO A 3 22.36 -6.24 -32.00
C PRO A 3 21.12 -5.77 -31.21
N LEU A 4 20.88 -4.46 -31.08
CA LEU A 4 19.70 -3.90 -30.40
C LEU A 4 18.45 -3.80 -31.29
N ASN A 5 18.46 -4.32 -32.52
CA ASN A 5 17.31 -4.23 -33.43
C ASN A 5 16.32 -5.40 -33.34
N LYS A 6 16.15 -6.01 -32.16
CA LYS A 6 15.00 -6.88 -31.82
C LYS A 6 13.85 -6.10 -31.16
N GLY A 7 13.69 -4.82 -31.49
CA GLY A 7 12.63 -3.94 -31.00
C GLY A 7 11.25 -4.14 -31.63
N THR A 8 11.14 -4.93 -32.71
CA THR A 8 9.90 -5.06 -33.50
C THR A 8 8.85 -5.99 -32.87
N VAL A 9 9.25 -7.04 -32.15
CA VAL A 9 8.31 -7.95 -31.45
C VAL A 9 7.77 -7.29 -30.17
N ASN A 10 8.60 -6.49 -29.49
CA ASN A 10 8.28 -5.89 -28.19
C ASN A 10 7.46 -4.59 -28.33
N ARG A 11 7.65 -3.84 -29.42
CA ARG A 11 6.78 -2.70 -29.76
C ARG A 11 5.38 -3.20 -30.11
N LYS A 12 5.27 -4.27 -30.92
CA LYS A 12 4.00 -4.91 -31.30
C LYS A 12 3.19 -5.43 -30.11
N ALA A 13 3.82 -6.05 -29.11
CA ALA A 13 3.11 -6.54 -27.92
C ALA A 13 2.61 -5.39 -27.02
N LYS A 14 3.38 -4.31 -26.84
CA LYS A 14 2.94 -3.10 -26.13
C LYS A 14 1.82 -2.38 -26.89
N THR A 15 1.90 -2.21 -28.21
CA THR A 15 0.78 -1.67 -29.00
C THR A 15 -0.41 -2.61 -29.06
N TRP A 16 -0.22 -3.94 -28.95
CA TRP A 16 -1.33 -4.90 -28.88
C TRP A 16 -2.07 -4.85 -27.54
N LEU A 17 -1.35 -4.80 -26.41
CA LEU A 17 -1.97 -4.70 -25.08
C LEU A 17 -2.60 -3.32 -24.86
N LEU A 18 -1.91 -2.24 -25.23
CA LEU A 18 -2.49 -0.90 -25.18
C LEU A 18 -3.64 -0.76 -26.18
N GLY A 19 -3.53 -1.38 -27.35
CA GLY A 19 -4.58 -1.44 -28.36
C GLY A 19 -5.79 -2.23 -27.89
N LEU A 20 -5.61 -3.38 -27.23
CA LEU A 20 -6.69 -4.15 -26.61
C LEU A 20 -7.34 -3.39 -25.46
N LEU A 21 -6.56 -2.65 -24.66
CA LEU A 21 -7.09 -1.85 -23.55
C LEU A 21 -7.86 -0.64 -24.07
N VAL A 22 -7.36 0.02 -25.11
CA VAL A 22 -8.06 1.11 -25.82
C VAL A 22 -9.28 0.59 -26.58
N VAL A 23 -9.24 -0.60 -27.19
CA VAL A 23 -10.38 -1.21 -27.86
C VAL A 23 -11.40 -1.71 -26.86
N ALA A 24 -11.00 -2.31 -25.74
CA ALA A 24 -11.86 -2.69 -24.63
C ALA A 24 -12.58 -1.47 -24.07
N LEU A 25 -11.83 -0.39 -23.82
CA LEU A 25 -12.37 0.86 -23.32
C LEU A 25 -13.22 1.56 -24.38
N ALA A 26 -12.85 1.51 -25.65
CA ALA A 26 -13.64 2.05 -26.76
C ALA A 26 -14.92 1.23 -26.98
N ILE A 27 -14.92 -0.08 -26.80
CA ILE A 27 -16.14 -0.89 -26.84
C ILE A 27 -17.02 -0.57 -25.63
N PHE A 28 -16.42 -0.36 -24.47
CA PHE A 28 -17.11 0.07 -23.25
C PHE A 28 -17.69 1.49 -23.35
N ILE A 29 -17.01 2.40 -24.04
CA ILE A 29 -17.42 3.80 -24.28
C ILE A 29 -18.38 3.93 -25.48
N CYS A 30 -18.18 3.16 -26.55
CA CYS A 30 -18.93 3.21 -27.81
C CYS A 30 -20.07 2.20 -27.89
N ALA A 31 -20.24 1.33 -26.89
CA ALA A 31 -21.54 0.70 -26.66
C ALA A 31 -22.54 1.83 -26.35
N GLY A 32 -23.16 2.37 -27.39
CA GLY A 32 -24.20 3.39 -27.24
C GLY A 32 -25.42 2.84 -26.50
N PRO A 33 -26.41 3.70 -26.20
CA PRO A 33 -27.64 3.31 -25.52
C PRO A 33 -28.40 2.14 -26.18
N SER A 34 -28.08 1.76 -27.42
CA SER A 34 -28.64 0.61 -28.14
C SER A 34 -28.09 -0.77 -27.74
N LEU A 35 -26.84 -0.86 -27.26
CA LEU A 35 -26.27 -2.07 -26.65
C LEU A 35 -26.65 -2.22 -25.17
N PHE A 36 -27.08 -1.11 -24.58
CA PHE A 36 -27.66 -0.97 -23.24
C PHE A 36 -29.20 -0.85 -23.26
N ALA A 37 -29.81 -1.01 -24.44
CA ALA A 37 -31.25 -0.92 -24.58
C ALA A 37 -31.88 -2.14 -23.91
N GLN A 38 -32.82 -1.88 -23.01
CA GLN A 38 -33.62 -2.91 -22.39
C GLN A 38 -34.29 -3.77 -23.47
N PRO A 39 -34.28 -5.12 -23.36
CA PRO A 39 -35.32 -5.89 -24.03
C PRO A 39 -36.66 -5.39 -23.48
N SER A 40 -37.59 -5.07 -24.38
CA SER A 40 -38.94 -4.54 -24.10
C SER A 40 -39.47 -4.99 -22.74
N ALA A 41 -39.69 -4.03 -21.85
CA ALA A 41 -40.28 -4.24 -20.55
C ALA A 41 -41.52 -5.13 -20.64
N ALA A 42 -41.45 -6.33 -20.04
CA ALA A 42 -42.61 -6.78 -19.29
C ALA A 42 -42.77 -5.74 -18.18
N GLN A 43 -43.87 -4.98 -18.22
CA GLN A 43 -44.23 -4.07 -17.12
C GLN A 43 -44.00 -4.80 -15.80
N PRO A 44 -43.29 -4.22 -14.82
CA PRO A 44 -43.28 -4.80 -13.49
C PRO A 44 -44.74 -4.93 -13.06
N ALA A 45 -45.14 -6.16 -12.73
CA ALA A 45 -46.44 -6.40 -12.11
C ALA A 45 -46.58 -5.39 -10.97
N SER A 46 -47.63 -4.57 -11.05
CA SER A 46 -47.95 -3.45 -10.18
C SER A 46 -47.41 -3.65 -8.75
N ALA A 47 -46.25 -3.05 -8.47
CA ALA A 47 -45.73 -2.93 -7.13
C ALA A 47 -46.62 -1.91 -6.37
N PRO A 48 -46.96 -2.15 -5.09
CA PRO A 48 -47.75 -1.22 -4.31
C PRO A 48 -47.02 0.12 -4.20
N SER A 49 -47.78 1.21 -4.25
CA SER A 49 -47.36 2.59 -4.07
C SER A 49 -46.73 2.85 -2.70
N GLY A 50 -45.47 2.46 -2.53
CA GLY A 50 -44.62 2.77 -1.37
C GLY A 50 -43.23 3.17 -1.86
N GLU A 51 -42.77 4.33 -1.41
CA GLU A 51 -41.47 4.93 -1.70
C GLU A 51 -40.31 4.00 -1.31
N HIS A 52 -39.79 3.17 -2.22
CA HIS A 52 -38.56 2.41 -2.00
C HIS A 52 -37.71 2.27 -3.27
N GLY A 53 -36.45 2.71 -3.17
CA GLY A 53 -35.41 2.40 -4.16
C GLY A 53 -34.07 3.08 -3.85
N GLY A 54 -33.12 2.31 -3.30
CA GLY A 54 -31.67 2.54 -3.34
C GLY A 54 -31.14 3.94 -3.05
N GLY A 55 -30.72 4.19 -1.80
CA GLY A 55 -29.77 5.27 -1.45
C GLY A 55 -30.03 6.60 -2.14
N GLU A 56 -31.25 7.14 -2.03
CA GLU A 56 -31.41 8.58 -2.19
C GLU A 56 -30.40 9.22 -1.22
N ALA A 57 -29.51 10.06 -1.75
CA ALA A 57 -28.53 10.74 -0.94
C ALA A 57 -29.28 11.54 0.11
N ILE A 58 -29.32 11.02 1.35
CA ILE A 58 -29.94 11.69 2.49
C ILE A 58 -29.43 13.12 2.45
N GLN A 59 -30.34 14.08 2.27
CA GLN A 59 -29.94 15.47 2.07
C GLN A 59 -29.34 15.98 3.38
N LEU A 60 -28.00 16.09 3.41
CA LEU A 60 -27.28 16.42 4.63
C LEU A 60 -27.44 17.91 4.96
N PRO A 61 -27.70 18.29 6.22
CA PRO A 61 -27.91 19.68 6.60
C PRO A 61 -26.57 20.43 6.75
N PHE A 62 -26.15 21.15 5.71
CA PHE A 62 -24.94 21.98 5.77
C PHE A 62 -25.21 23.35 6.43
N GLY A 63 -25.04 23.41 7.76
CA GLY A 63 -25.05 24.63 8.57
C GLY A 63 -23.69 24.96 9.20
N GLU A 64 -23.63 25.98 10.07
CA GLU A 64 -22.40 26.35 10.81
C GLU A 64 -21.80 25.15 11.57
N GLU A 65 -22.66 24.29 12.13
CA GLU A 65 -22.25 23.07 12.85
C GLU A 65 -21.54 22.04 11.96
N ALA A 66 -21.74 22.08 10.64
CA ALA A 66 -21.03 21.22 9.70
C ALA A 66 -19.72 21.86 9.22
N TRP A 67 -19.75 23.16 8.93
CA TRP A 67 -18.60 23.87 8.38
C TRP A 67 -17.45 24.05 9.37
N ILE A 68 -17.74 24.34 10.65
CA ILE A 68 -16.69 24.52 11.67
C ILE A 68 -15.81 23.25 11.81
N PRO A 69 -16.37 22.04 12.03
CA PRO A 69 -15.59 20.80 12.02
C PRO A 69 -14.80 20.58 10.73
N LEU A 70 -15.39 20.87 9.57
CA LEU A 70 -14.70 20.69 8.28
C LEU A 70 -13.50 21.63 8.14
N PHE A 71 -13.61 22.88 8.60
CA PHE A 71 -12.47 23.80 8.65
C PHE A 71 -11.39 23.36 9.65
N ILE A 72 -11.77 22.75 10.78
CA ILE A 72 -10.81 22.13 11.72
C ILE A 72 -10.05 20.99 11.04
N VAL A 73 -10.75 20.12 10.30
CA VAL A 73 -10.13 19.02 9.55
C VAL A 73 -9.20 19.56 8.47
N LEU A 74 -9.64 20.57 7.71
CA LEU A 74 -8.84 21.23 6.69
C LEU A 74 -7.58 21.86 7.28
N ALA A 75 -7.70 22.53 8.44
CA ALA A 75 -6.57 23.06 9.18
C ALA A 75 -5.62 21.93 9.61
N GLY A 76 -6.14 20.79 10.06
CA GLY A 76 -5.35 19.60 10.38
C GLY A 76 -4.53 19.09 9.18
N ALA A 77 -5.12 19.05 7.99
CA ALA A 77 -4.42 18.69 6.76
C ALA A 77 -3.28 19.68 6.43
N ILE A 78 -3.55 20.99 6.55
CA ILE A 78 -2.55 22.04 6.32
C ILE A 78 -1.43 21.97 7.36
N ILE A 79 -1.76 21.70 8.63
CA ILE A 79 -0.79 21.50 9.72
C ILE A 79 0.12 20.32 9.41
N ALA A 80 -0.42 19.19 8.93
CA ALA A 80 0.39 18.04 8.52
C ALA A 80 1.43 18.47 7.47
N LEU A 81 0.99 19.08 6.36
CA LEU A 81 1.89 19.54 5.30
C LEU A 81 2.92 20.56 5.80
N GLY A 82 2.49 21.49 6.67
CA GLY A 82 3.36 22.48 7.32
C GLY A 82 4.47 21.84 8.16
N PHE A 83 4.14 20.83 8.98
CA PHE A 83 5.12 20.07 9.76
C PHE A 83 6.02 19.21 8.88
N GLY A 84 5.50 18.66 7.77
CA GLY A 84 6.30 18.01 6.75
C GLY A 84 7.37 18.95 6.17
N VAL A 85 6.99 20.17 5.79
CA VAL A 85 7.93 21.21 5.33
C VAL A 85 8.91 21.63 6.43
N TYR A 86 8.47 21.71 7.68
CA TYR A 86 9.33 22.01 8.83
C TYR A 86 10.45 20.97 8.97
N TRP A 87 10.11 19.67 8.99
CA TRP A 87 11.12 18.61 9.08
C TRP A 87 11.98 18.52 7.82
N TRP A 88 11.42 18.73 6.62
CA TRP A 88 12.22 18.84 5.39
C TRP A 88 13.32 19.89 5.57
N ARG A 89 12.95 21.12 5.95
CA ARG A 89 13.90 22.23 6.15
C ARG A 89 14.92 21.92 7.24
N LYS A 90 14.50 21.28 8.33
CA LYS A 90 15.38 20.90 9.44
C LYS A 90 16.41 19.84 9.02
N THR A 91 16.01 18.84 8.25
CA THR A 91 16.90 17.82 7.67
C THR A 91 17.86 18.45 6.68
N MET A 92 17.38 19.29 5.75
CA MET A 92 18.25 19.90 4.73
C MET A 92 19.33 20.83 5.29
N LYS A 93 19.11 21.41 6.47
CA LYS A 93 20.11 22.21 7.21
C LYS A 93 21.28 21.38 7.78
N GLN A 94 21.14 20.06 7.87
CA GLN A 94 22.24 19.20 8.33
C GLN A 94 23.31 19.08 7.24
N ASP A 95 24.56 18.96 7.68
CA ASP A 95 25.73 18.84 6.82
C ASP A 95 25.70 17.52 6.03
N PRO A 96 25.74 17.57 4.68
CA PRO A 96 25.76 16.38 3.82
C PRO A 96 27.12 15.64 3.82
N GLY A 97 28.12 16.10 4.56
CA GLY A 97 29.40 15.40 4.72
C GLY A 97 30.35 15.62 3.55
N SER A 98 31.31 14.71 3.41
CA SER A 98 32.42 14.85 2.46
C SER A 98 31.95 14.84 0.99
N GLU A 99 32.80 15.34 0.08
CA GLU A 99 32.52 15.30 -1.37
C GLU A 99 32.28 13.87 -1.89
N ARG A 100 32.92 12.86 -1.27
CA ARG A 100 32.72 11.45 -1.62
C ARG A 100 31.34 10.97 -1.23
N MET A 101 30.90 11.24 0.01
CA MET A 101 29.54 10.94 0.46
C MET A 101 28.50 11.60 -0.45
N GLN A 102 28.72 12.88 -0.79
CA GLN A 102 27.85 13.62 -1.72
C GLN A 102 27.88 13.05 -3.14
N GLY A 103 29.01 12.52 -3.61
CA GLY A 103 29.15 11.85 -4.90
C GLY A 103 28.24 10.63 -5.02
N VAL A 104 28.32 9.73 -4.03
CA VAL A 104 27.46 8.52 -3.95
C VAL A 104 25.98 8.92 -3.85
N ALA A 105 25.66 9.86 -2.95
CA ALA A 105 24.28 10.32 -2.76
C ALA A 105 23.68 10.95 -4.03
N ARG A 106 24.47 11.70 -4.82
CA ARG A 106 24.01 12.24 -6.11
C ARG A 106 23.69 11.15 -7.11
N ALA A 107 24.52 10.10 -7.21
CA ALA A 107 24.25 8.98 -8.11
C ALA A 107 22.94 8.26 -7.76
N VAL A 108 22.71 8.02 -6.45
CA VAL A 108 21.45 7.45 -5.96
C VAL A 108 20.26 8.39 -6.25
N GLN A 109 20.41 9.69 -5.99
CA GLN A 109 19.36 10.67 -6.25
C GLN A 109 18.98 10.73 -7.74
N GLU A 110 19.96 10.75 -8.64
CA GLU A 110 19.73 10.77 -10.08
C GLU A 110 19.02 9.50 -10.57
N GLY A 111 19.46 8.33 -10.09
CA GLY A 111 18.83 7.05 -10.43
C GLY A 111 17.38 6.95 -9.96
N ALA A 112 17.10 7.34 -8.71
CA ALA A 112 15.76 7.31 -8.14
C ALA A 112 14.80 8.26 -8.86
N MET A 113 15.25 9.48 -9.16
CA MET A 113 14.47 10.47 -9.89
C MET A 113 14.20 10.05 -11.34
N ALA A 114 15.20 9.47 -12.01
CA ALA A 114 15.05 8.95 -13.37
C ALA A 114 14.05 7.79 -13.44
N TYR A 115 14.12 6.87 -12.48
CA TYR A 115 13.17 5.76 -12.35
C TYR A 115 11.74 6.28 -12.18
N LEU A 116 11.50 7.16 -11.19
CA LEU A 116 10.14 7.61 -10.88
C LEU A 116 9.55 8.43 -12.04
N ALA A 117 10.35 9.31 -12.66
CA ALA A 117 9.93 10.05 -13.86
C ALA A 117 9.57 9.10 -15.02
N LYS A 118 10.34 8.02 -15.19
CA LYS A 118 10.06 7.01 -16.21
C LYS A 118 8.78 6.23 -15.89
N GLN A 119 8.55 5.89 -14.63
CA GLN A 119 7.35 5.19 -14.17
C GLN A 119 6.10 6.04 -14.43
N VAL A 120 6.09 7.29 -13.96
CA VAL A 120 4.98 8.24 -14.20
C VAL A 120 4.68 8.35 -15.68
N LYS A 121 5.71 8.64 -16.51
CA LYS A 121 5.55 8.76 -17.97
C LYS A 121 5.00 7.50 -18.63
N THR A 122 5.36 6.32 -18.12
CA THR A 122 4.90 5.04 -18.68
C THR A 122 3.46 4.73 -18.25
N MET A 123 3.06 5.13 -17.04
CA MET A 123 1.72 4.90 -16.51
C MET A 123 0.69 5.95 -16.94
N THR A 124 1.10 7.18 -17.27
CA THR A 124 0.18 8.27 -17.67
C THR A 124 -0.85 7.85 -18.73
N PRO A 125 -0.49 7.17 -19.84
CA PRO A 125 -1.50 6.76 -20.82
C PRO A 125 -2.56 5.83 -20.24
N VAL A 126 -2.16 4.89 -19.37
CA VAL A 126 -3.09 3.95 -18.72
C VAL A 126 -4.02 4.70 -17.77
N VAL A 127 -3.49 5.63 -16.99
CA VAL A 127 -4.26 6.48 -16.07
C VAL A 127 -5.27 7.33 -16.84
N ILE A 128 -4.87 8.00 -17.92
CA ILE A 128 -5.79 8.83 -18.72
C ILE A 128 -6.90 7.99 -19.36
N VAL A 129 -6.54 6.83 -19.92
CA VAL A 129 -7.51 5.88 -20.49
C VAL A 129 -8.51 5.44 -19.42
N LEU A 130 -8.06 5.04 -18.24
CA LEU A 130 -8.96 4.67 -17.13
C LEU A 130 -9.83 5.83 -16.65
N GLY A 131 -9.27 7.04 -16.50
CA GLY A 131 -10.03 8.22 -16.10
C GLY A 131 -11.17 8.53 -17.09
N VAL A 132 -10.87 8.53 -18.39
CA VAL A 132 -11.88 8.70 -19.44
C VAL A 132 -12.93 7.58 -19.37
N GLY A 133 -12.51 6.33 -19.16
CA GLY A 133 -13.41 5.19 -19.01
C GLY A 133 -14.34 5.33 -17.81
N LEU A 134 -13.83 5.80 -16.67
CA LEU A 134 -14.61 6.07 -15.46
C LEU A 134 -15.63 7.18 -15.69
N PHE A 135 -15.25 8.26 -16.39
CA PHE A 135 -16.19 9.33 -16.74
C PHE A 135 -17.40 8.77 -17.50
N PHE A 136 -17.18 8.00 -18.57
CA PHE A 136 -18.27 7.45 -19.38
C PHE A 136 -19.09 6.41 -18.61
N LEU A 137 -18.44 5.54 -17.83
CA LEU A 137 -19.11 4.57 -16.97
C LEU A 137 -20.08 5.26 -16.01
N TYR A 138 -19.58 6.23 -15.27
CA TYR A 138 -20.33 6.89 -14.20
C TYR A 138 -21.40 7.84 -14.74
N ARG A 139 -21.12 8.52 -15.85
CA ARG A 139 -22.15 9.29 -16.56
C ARG A 139 -23.32 8.40 -16.98
N ASN A 140 -23.04 7.21 -17.52
CA ASN A 140 -24.11 6.28 -17.91
C ASN A 140 -24.83 5.70 -16.68
N GLN A 141 -24.07 5.33 -15.65
CA GLN A 141 -24.61 4.74 -14.43
C GLN A 141 -25.60 5.68 -13.71
N TYR A 142 -25.32 6.98 -13.70
CA TYR A 142 -26.14 8.01 -13.05
C TYR A 142 -27.11 8.74 -13.98
N ALA A 143 -27.27 8.30 -15.24
CA ALA A 143 -28.20 8.91 -16.19
C ALA A 143 -29.65 8.96 -15.66
N PHE A 144 -30.03 8.03 -14.78
CA PHE A 144 -31.36 8.02 -14.13
C PHE A 144 -31.60 9.20 -13.18
N MET A 145 -30.54 9.90 -12.73
CA MET A 145 -30.63 11.07 -11.83
C MET A 145 -30.71 12.41 -12.59
N GLY A 146 -30.83 12.36 -13.92
CA GLY A 146 -30.83 13.52 -14.81
C GLY A 146 -29.47 13.79 -15.46
N ASP A 147 -29.49 14.31 -16.68
CA ASP A 147 -28.29 14.49 -17.52
C ASP A 147 -27.23 15.41 -16.89
N GLU A 148 -27.65 16.49 -16.22
CA GLU A 148 -26.75 17.44 -15.57
C GLU A 148 -26.05 16.81 -14.36
N THR A 149 -26.81 16.16 -13.47
CA THR A 149 -26.29 15.44 -12.31
C THR A 149 -25.33 14.33 -12.74
N ALA A 150 -25.72 13.55 -13.74
CA ALA A 150 -24.89 12.47 -14.29
C ALA A 150 -23.56 12.98 -14.85
N LEU A 151 -23.58 14.14 -15.52
CA LEU A 151 -22.38 14.80 -16.02
C LEU A 151 -21.47 15.25 -14.88
N ILE A 152 -22.01 15.92 -13.87
CA ILE A 152 -21.26 16.42 -12.71
C ILE A 152 -20.62 15.26 -11.94
N LEU A 153 -21.37 14.19 -11.65
CA LEU A 153 -20.86 13.04 -10.92
C LEU A 153 -19.85 12.23 -11.73
N GLY A 154 -20.10 12.04 -13.03
CA GLY A 154 -19.13 11.39 -13.93
C GLY A 154 -17.81 12.15 -14.00
N LEU A 155 -17.85 13.48 -14.14
CA LEU A 155 -16.65 14.32 -14.09
C LEU A 155 -16.00 14.28 -12.70
N GLY A 156 -16.80 14.36 -11.64
CA GLY A 156 -16.35 14.30 -10.26
C GLY A 156 -15.51 13.06 -10.00
N VAL A 157 -16.04 11.87 -10.31
CA VAL A 157 -15.34 10.57 -10.13
C VAL A 157 -14.05 10.52 -10.95
N SER A 158 -14.09 10.94 -12.21
CA SER A 158 -12.89 10.94 -13.06
C SER A 158 -11.82 11.91 -12.57
N ILE A 159 -12.20 13.11 -12.12
CA ILE A 159 -11.26 14.11 -11.59
C ILE A 159 -10.71 13.63 -10.25
N ALA A 160 -11.56 13.12 -9.36
CA ALA A 160 -11.16 12.53 -8.09
C ALA A 160 -10.16 11.39 -8.30
N PHE A 161 -10.40 10.52 -9.28
CA PHE A 161 -9.43 9.49 -9.67
C PHE A 161 -8.06 10.06 -10.06
N LEU A 162 -8.03 11.09 -10.92
CA LEU A 162 -6.76 11.74 -11.29
C LEU A 162 -6.08 12.42 -10.10
N LEU A 163 -6.85 13.02 -9.20
CA LEU A 163 -6.34 13.60 -7.95
C LEU A 163 -5.77 12.53 -7.03
N GLY A 164 -6.41 11.36 -6.93
CA GLY A 164 -5.94 10.23 -6.14
C GLY A 164 -4.62 9.68 -6.65
N VAL A 165 -4.52 9.47 -7.97
CA VAL A 165 -3.26 9.08 -8.62
C VAL A 165 -2.17 10.12 -8.35
N THR A 166 -2.49 11.40 -8.55
CA THR A 166 -1.52 12.50 -8.39
C THR A 166 -1.05 12.62 -6.94
N ALA A 167 -1.96 12.55 -5.97
CA ALA A 167 -1.64 12.64 -4.55
C ALA A 167 -0.79 11.44 -4.08
N SER A 168 -1.10 10.23 -4.55
CA SER A 168 -0.31 9.02 -4.26
C SER A 168 1.11 9.11 -4.82
N TYR A 169 1.26 9.50 -6.10
CA TYR A 169 2.60 9.75 -6.68
C TYR A 169 3.34 10.89 -5.99
N LEU A 170 2.64 11.94 -5.58
CA LEU A 170 3.25 13.08 -4.88
C LEU A 170 3.73 12.68 -3.48
N ALA A 171 2.97 11.87 -2.75
CA ALA A 171 3.38 11.32 -1.46
C ALA A 171 4.68 10.49 -1.61
N GLY A 172 4.71 9.57 -2.58
CA GLY A 172 5.92 8.80 -2.86
C GLY A 172 7.09 9.64 -3.36
N TYR A 173 6.86 10.63 -4.22
CA TYR A 173 7.89 11.54 -4.71
C TYR A 173 8.53 12.37 -3.59
N VAL A 174 7.71 12.95 -2.70
CA VAL A 174 8.19 13.77 -1.58
C VAL A 174 8.95 12.91 -0.57
N GLY A 175 8.40 11.74 -0.21
CA GLY A 175 9.05 10.79 0.70
C GLY A 175 10.44 10.39 0.19
N MET A 176 10.51 9.90 -1.05
CA MET A 176 11.75 9.53 -1.72
C MET A 176 12.72 10.72 -1.82
N GLY A 177 12.22 11.91 -2.18
CA GLY A 177 13.03 13.11 -2.35
C GLY A 177 13.70 13.60 -1.06
N VAL A 178 13.10 13.35 0.10
CA VAL A 178 13.76 13.56 1.40
C VAL A 178 14.69 12.42 1.72
N ALA A 179 14.28 11.16 1.50
CA ALA A 179 15.08 9.98 1.83
C ALA A 179 16.48 10.02 1.18
N VAL A 180 16.53 10.24 -0.15
CA VAL A 180 17.79 10.34 -0.92
C VAL A 180 18.69 11.52 -0.53
N ARG A 181 18.15 12.52 0.18
CA ARG A 181 18.92 13.65 0.70
C ARG A 181 19.21 13.52 2.19
N GLY A 182 18.41 12.73 2.90
CA GLY A 182 18.53 12.46 4.33
C GLY A 182 19.59 11.41 4.62
N ASN A 183 19.66 10.35 3.81
CA ASN A 183 20.62 9.24 3.95
C ASN A 183 22.08 9.71 4.14
N VAL A 184 22.56 10.61 3.28
CA VAL A 184 23.93 11.14 3.35
C VAL A 184 24.20 11.95 4.62
N ARG A 185 23.17 12.64 5.13
CA ARG A 185 23.24 13.43 6.36
C ARG A 185 23.23 12.54 7.60
N VAL A 186 22.53 11.40 7.53
CA VAL A 186 22.57 10.36 8.56
C VAL A 186 23.95 9.70 8.59
N ALA A 187 24.50 9.34 7.43
CA ALA A 187 25.85 8.79 7.31
C ALA A 187 26.91 9.73 7.91
N ASN A 188 26.84 11.02 7.57
CA ASN A 188 27.74 12.02 8.14
C ASN A 188 27.53 12.22 9.65
N ALA A 189 26.28 12.24 10.13
CA ALA A 189 25.98 12.40 11.55
C ALA A 189 26.53 11.23 12.40
N ALA A 190 26.53 10.01 11.85
CA ALA A 190 27.05 8.82 12.52
C ALA A 190 28.55 8.90 12.84
N LEU A 191 29.32 9.75 12.14
CA LEU A 191 30.73 10.02 12.47
C LEU A 191 30.92 10.73 13.82
N SER A 192 29.87 11.35 14.36
CA SER A 192 29.96 12.20 15.55
C SER A 192 28.98 11.84 16.66
N SER A 193 27.77 11.38 16.33
CA SER A 193 26.70 11.19 17.32
C SER A 193 25.65 10.18 16.86
N PHE A 194 25.43 9.14 17.66
CA PHE A 194 24.34 8.19 17.49
C PHE A 194 22.99 8.89 17.62
N LYS A 195 22.84 9.78 18.61
CA LYS A 195 21.60 10.53 18.83
C LYS A 195 21.22 11.34 17.60
N LYS A 196 22.19 12.07 17.03
CA LYS A 196 21.96 12.93 15.87
C LYS A 196 21.61 12.10 14.63
N ALA A 197 22.31 10.99 14.39
CA ALA A 197 22.01 10.10 13.26
C ALA A 197 20.58 9.54 13.33
N LEU A 198 20.18 9.02 14.50
CA LEU A 198 18.82 8.52 14.73
C LEU A 198 17.75 9.59 14.54
N GLU A 199 17.92 10.76 15.16
CA GLU A 199 16.93 11.84 15.08
C GLU A 199 16.78 12.40 13.66
N ILE A 200 17.88 12.51 12.90
CA ILE A 200 17.83 12.94 11.50
C ILE A 200 17.11 11.90 10.64
N ALA A 201 17.45 10.61 10.78
CA ALA A 201 16.82 9.53 10.03
C ALA A 201 15.30 9.51 10.26
N PHE A 202 14.89 9.58 11.52
CA PHE A 202 13.47 9.55 11.88
C PHE A 202 12.72 10.82 11.45
N GLN A 203 13.31 12.01 11.62
CA GLN A 203 12.70 13.28 11.18
C GLN A 203 12.59 13.38 9.65
N ALA A 204 13.58 12.86 8.92
CA ALA A 204 13.52 12.74 7.47
C ALA A 204 12.38 11.80 7.05
N GLY A 205 12.21 10.65 7.71
CA GLY A 205 11.08 9.77 7.49
C GLY A 205 9.73 10.41 7.80
N ALA A 206 9.65 11.23 8.86
CA ALA A 206 8.43 11.93 9.25
C ALA A 206 7.88 12.86 8.16
N VAL A 207 8.72 13.34 7.23
CA VAL A 207 8.23 14.12 6.07
C VAL A 207 7.34 13.27 5.19
N SER A 208 7.73 12.03 4.89
CA SER A 208 6.92 11.07 4.13
C SER A 208 5.57 10.85 4.80
N GLY A 209 5.58 10.61 6.12
CA GLY A 209 4.40 10.48 6.97
C GLY A 209 3.43 11.65 6.87
N MET A 210 3.94 12.87 7.07
CA MET A 210 3.12 14.07 7.11
C MET A 210 2.52 14.43 5.75
N PHE A 211 3.28 14.29 4.66
CA PHE A 211 2.75 14.53 3.32
C PHE A 211 1.69 13.50 2.94
N THR A 212 1.90 12.23 3.30
CA THR A 212 0.95 11.15 3.05
C THR A 212 -0.40 11.41 3.73
N VAL A 213 -0.41 11.64 5.05
CA VAL A 213 -1.67 11.90 5.77
C VAL A 213 -2.27 13.27 5.41
N GLY A 214 -1.42 14.27 5.15
CA GLY A 214 -1.85 15.62 4.78
C GLY A 214 -2.54 15.67 3.43
N LEU A 215 -1.96 15.05 2.40
CA LEU A 215 -2.56 14.99 1.05
C LEU A 215 -3.85 14.15 1.06
N GLY A 216 -3.87 13.03 1.79
CA GLY A 216 -5.05 12.17 1.88
C GLY A 216 -6.22 12.87 2.56
N LEU A 217 -5.95 13.53 3.69
CA LEU A 217 -6.97 14.30 4.41
C LEU A 217 -7.44 15.51 3.60
N LEU A 218 -6.52 16.25 2.99
CA LEU A 218 -6.84 17.41 2.16
C LEU A 218 -7.75 17.03 0.98
N GLY A 219 -7.40 15.98 0.24
CA GLY A 219 -8.16 15.52 -0.93
C GLY A 219 -9.57 15.06 -0.54
N ALA A 220 -9.69 14.27 0.52
CA ALA A 220 -10.98 13.79 1.01
C ALA A 220 -11.87 14.95 1.51
N THR A 221 -11.31 15.86 2.31
CA THR A 221 -12.06 17.01 2.88
C THR A 221 -12.50 17.99 1.81
N ILE A 222 -11.64 18.36 0.85
CA ILE A 222 -12.02 19.27 -0.25
C ILE A 222 -13.13 18.62 -1.10
N THR A 223 -13.00 17.33 -1.43
CA THR A 223 -14.03 16.61 -2.19
C THR A 223 -15.36 16.60 -1.44
N PHE A 224 -15.34 16.36 -0.12
CA PHE A 224 -16.53 16.41 0.71
C PHE A 224 -17.15 17.81 0.78
N MET A 225 -16.35 18.87 0.91
CA MET A 225 -16.84 20.25 0.95
C MET A 225 -17.48 20.69 -0.38
N ILE A 226 -16.98 20.21 -1.52
CA ILE A 226 -17.50 20.57 -2.86
C ILE A 226 -18.75 19.75 -3.19
N PHE A 227 -18.69 18.43 -3.01
CA PHE A 227 -19.75 17.52 -3.46
C PHE A 227 -20.77 17.15 -2.38
N GLN A 228 -20.50 17.49 -1.12
CA GLN A 228 -21.44 17.32 -0.01
C GLN A 228 -21.96 15.88 0.09
N GLN A 229 -23.28 15.65 0.12
CA GLN A 229 -23.88 14.32 0.13
C GLN A 229 -23.46 13.45 -1.07
N ASN A 230 -23.14 14.07 -2.21
CA ASN A 230 -22.69 13.35 -3.40
C ASN A 230 -21.21 12.94 -3.34
N ALA A 231 -20.45 13.43 -2.34
CA ALA A 231 -19.04 13.10 -2.19
C ALA A 231 -18.81 11.60 -1.99
N MET A 232 -19.78 10.86 -1.42
CA MET A 232 -19.69 9.41 -1.28
C MET A 232 -19.54 8.68 -2.63
N PHE A 233 -20.12 9.23 -3.70
CA PHE A 233 -19.97 8.68 -5.05
C PHE A 233 -18.63 9.06 -5.67
N VAL A 234 -18.17 10.29 -5.42
CA VAL A 234 -16.96 10.86 -6.02
C VAL A 234 -15.68 10.33 -5.37
N LEU A 235 -15.68 10.13 -4.06
CA LEU A 235 -14.53 9.67 -3.27
C LEU A 235 -14.08 8.26 -3.64
N VAL A 236 -14.97 7.40 -4.16
CA VAL A 236 -14.58 6.09 -4.70
C VAL A 236 -13.57 6.24 -5.84
N GLY A 237 -13.70 7.30 -6.65
CA GLY A 237 -12.73 7.66 -7.66
C GLY A 237 -11.37 8.00 -7.05
N PHE A 238 -11.35 8.85 -6.02
CA PHE A 238 -10.12 9.25 -5.30
C PHE A 238 -9.36 8.02 -4.79
N GLY A 239 -10.07 7.08 -4.17
CA GLY A 239 -9.43 5.89 -3.64
C GLY A 239 -8.97 4.91 -4.69
N PHE A 240 -9.77 4.69 -5.73
CA PHE A 240 -9.33 3.87 -6.84
C PHE A 240 -8.06 4.43 -7.52
N GLY A 241 -7.98 5.76 -7.64
CA GLY A 241 -6.78 6.43 -8.15
C GLY A 241 -5.56 6.20 -7.26
N GLY A 242 -5.74 6.35 -5.95
CA GLY A 242 -4.71 6.06 -4.95
C GLY A 242 -4.22 4.62 -5.02
N SER A 243 -5.13 3.64 -5.09
CA SER A 243 -4.81 2.20 -5.09
C SER A 243 -4.12 1.75 -6.34
N LEU A 244 -4.54 2.28 -7.49
CA LEU A 244 -3.91 1.97 -8.76
C LEU A 244 -2.45 2.47 -8.80
N ALA A 245 -2.23 3.71 -8.35
CA ALA A 245 -0.89 4.28 -8.25
C ALA A 245 -0.02 3.48 -7.25
N ALA A 246 -0.57 3.17 -6.08
CA ALA A 246 0.10 2.36 -5.06
C ALA A 246 0.51 0.98 -5.58
N LEU A 247 -0.39 0.28 -6.28
CA LEU A 247 -0.11 -1.03 -6.87
C LEU A 247 1.08 -0.95 -7.85
N PHE A 248 1.10 0.05 -8.73
CA PHE A 248 2.19 0.21 -9.69
C PHE A 248 3.50 0.62 -9.03
N MET A 249 3.47 1.53 -8.06
CA MET A 249 4.66 1.96 -7.34
C MET A 249 5.25 0.82 -6.51
N ARG A 250 4.42 0.05 -5.81
CA ARG A 250 4.86 -1.09 -4.98
C ARG A 250 5.42 -2.24 -5.82
N VAL A 251 4.69 -2.68 -6.85
CA VAL A 251 5.15 -3.79 -7.71
C VAL A 251 6.35 -3.37 -8.55
N GLY A 252 6.29 -2.20 -9.21
CA GLY A 252 7.39 -1.73 -10.03
C GLY A 252 8.64 -1.45 -9.22
N GLY A 253 8.49 -0.72 -8.10
CA GLY A 253 9.59 -0.43 -7.19
C GLY A 253 10.20 -1.70 -6.60
N GLY A 254 9.37 -2.64 -6.15
CA GLY A 254 9.79 -3.97 -5.64
C GLY A 254 10.61 -4.76 -6.66
N ILE A 255 10.14 -4.85 -7.92
CA ILE A 255 10.89 -5.52 -8.99
C ILE A 255 12.23 -4.84 -9.24
N PHE A 256 12.27 -3.51 -9.20
CA PHE A 256 13.51 -2.76 -9.39
C PHE A 256 14.52 -3.04 -8.27
N THR A 257 14.11 -2.86 -7.00
CA THR A 257 15.01 -3.01 -5.84
C THR A 257 15.50 -4.43 -5.71
N LYS A 258 14.60 -5.42 -5.70
CA LYS A 258 15.03 -6.81 -5.45
C LYS A 258 15.78 -7.44 -6.60
N ALA A 259 15.63 -6.95 -7.83
CA ALA A 259 16.52 -7.35 -8.92
C ALA A 259 17.94 -6.82 -8.72
N ALA A 260 18.09 -5.61 -8.19
CA ALA A 260 19.37 -4.99 -7.88
C ALA A 260 20.04 -5.63 -6.67
N ASP A 261 19.29 -5.80 -5.58
CA ASP A 261 19.71 -6.45 -4.34
C ASP A 261 20.26 -7.87 -4.61
N VAL A 262 19.43 -8.76 -5.20
CA VAL A 262 19.85 -10.13 -5.55
C VAL A 262 21.04 -10.14 -6.52
N GLY A 263 21.09 -9.21 -7.47
CA GLY A 263 22.21 -9.08 -8.40
C GLY A 263 23.51 -8.63 -7.73
N ALA A 264 23.42 -7.70 -6.80
CA ALA A 264 24.54 -7.18 -6.03
C ALA A 264 25.07 -8.24 -5.06
N ASP A 265 24.18 -8.88 -4.30
CA ASP A 265 24.52 -9.80 -3.23
C ASP A 265 25.06 -11.15 -3.72
N LEU A 266 24.44 -11.74 -4.74
CA LEU A 266 24.92 -13.02 -5.27
C LEU A 266 26.31 -12.87 -5.89
N VAL A 267 26.52 -11.88 -6.75
CA VAL A 267 27.82 -11.73 -7.43
C VAL A 267 28.87 -11.13 -6.48
N GLY A 268 28.48 -10.20 -5.62
CA GLY A 268 29.37 -9.57 -4.65
C GLY A 268 29.76 -10.50 -3.51
N LYS A 269 28.79 -10.90 -2.68
CA LYS A 269 29.04 -11.64 -1.43
C LYS A 269 29.35 -13.11 -1.67
N VAL A 270 28.62 -13.78 -2.58
CA VAL A 270 28.73 -15.24 -2.77
C VAL A 270 29.81 -15.62 -3.77
N GLU A 271 29.87 -14.95 -4.94
CA GLU A 271 30.83 -15.29 -6.00
C GLU A 271 32.19 -14.61 -5.81
N ALA A 272 32.21 -13.29 -5.59
CA ALA A 272 33.43 -12.51 -5.50
C ALA A 272 34.01 -12.43 -4.08
N GLY A 273 33.20 -12.67 -3.04
CA GLY A 273 33.61 -12.55 -1.64
C GLY A 273 33.96 -11.12 -1.22
N ILE A 274 33.39 -10.11 -1.88
CA ILE A 274 33.56 -8.70 -1.50
C ILE A 274 32.49 -8.28 -0.48
N PRO A 275 32.74 -7.22 0.32
CA PRO A 275 31.76 -6.68 1.25
C PRO A 275 30.41 -6.28 0.60
N GLU A 276 29.38 -6.21 1.43
CA GLU A 276 28.10 -5.55 1.12
C GLU A 276 28.35 -4.08 0.75
N ASP A 277 27.59 -3.54 -0.21
CA ASP A 277 27.71 -2.15 -0.68
C ASP A 277 29.11 -1.73 -1.15
N ASP A 278 29.94 -2.67 -1.60
CA ASP A 278 31.28 -2.36 -2.07
C ASP A 278 31.23 -1.48 -3.35
N PRO A 279 32.01 -0.37 -3.41
CA PRO A 279 31.99 0.54 -4.55
C PRO A 279 32.47 -0.09 -5.86
N ARG A 280 33.07 -1.28 -5.84
CA ARG A 280 33.47 -2.01 -7.06
C ARG A 280 32.28 -2.68 -7.74
N ASN A 281 31.19 -2.92 -7.01
CA ASN A 281 30.02 -3.59 -7.54
C ASN A 281 29.06 -2.58 -8.18
N ALA A 282 28.84 -2.69 -9.49
CA ALA A 282 28.00 -1.76 -10.23
C ALA A 282 26.51 -1.79 -9.80
N ALA A 283 26.06 -2.87 -9.15
CA ALA A 283 24.67 -3.01 -8.75
C ALA A 283 24.33 -2.30 -7.43
N THR A 284 25.31 -1.91 -6.61
CA THR A 284 25.07 -1.28 -5.28
C THR A 284 24.36 0.06 -5.38
N ILE A 285 24.69 0.88 -6.40
CA ILE A 285 23.92 2.10 -6.68
C ILE A 285 22.49 1.77 -7.09
N ALA A 286 22.27 0.73 -7.91
CA ALA A 286 20.92 0.33 -8.28
C ALA A 286 20.13 -0.21 -7.08
N ASP A 287 20.80 -0.87 -6.16
CA ASP A 287 20.21 -1.37 -4.92
C ASP A 287 19.77 -0.23 -4.00
N ASN A 288 20.68 0.70 -3.72
CA ASN A 288 20.40 1.89 -2.93
C ASN A 288 19.31 2.78 -3.59
N VAL A 289 19.29 2.89 -4.93
CA VAL A 289 18.18 3.52 -5.66
C VAL A 289 16.87 2.77 -5.41
N GLY A 290 16.94 1.44 -5.39
CA GLY A 290 15.87 0.52 -5.09
C GLY A 290 15.16 0.81 -3.78
N ASP A 291 15.90 0.96 -2.68
CA ASP A 291 15.32 1.25 -1.36
C ASP A 291 14.51 2.54 -1.37
N ASN A 292 14.93 3.53 -2.16
CA ASN A 292 14.21 4.79 -2.27
C ASN A 292 12.94 4.67 -3.12
N VAL A 293 12.99 3.92 -4.23
CA VAL A 293 11.84 3.83 -5.16
C VAL A 293 10.83 2.74 -4.80
N GLY A 294 11.27 1.67 -4.13
CA GLY A 294 10.44 0.56 -3.66
C GLY A 294 10.03 0.73 -2.21
N ASP A 295 11.01 0.74 -1.31
CA ASP A 295 10.78 0.71 0.14
C ASP A 295 10.31 2.05 0.68
N CYS A 296 10.72 3.18 0.11
CA CYS A 296 10.23 4.49 0.50
C CYS A 296 9.03 4.95 -0.35
N ALA A 297 9.22 5.18 -1.67
CA ALA A 297 8.16 5.75 -2.50
C ALA A 297 6.94 4.81 -2.63
N GLY A 298 7.19 3.52 -2.86
CA GLY A 298 6.14 2.51 -2.97
C GLY A 298 5.36 2.31 -1.67
N MET A 299 6.05 2.33 -0.53
CA MET A 299 5.38 2.20 0.78
C MET A 299 4.57 3.45 1.16
N ALA A 300 5.08 4.65 0.87
CA ALA A 300 4.33 5.89 1.07
C ALA A 300 3.02 5.89 0.25
N ALA A 301 3.06 5.43 -1.00
CA ALA A 301 1.88 5.29 -1.85
C ALA A 301 0.89 4.24 -1.33
N ASP A 302 1.39 3.08 -0.86
CA ASP A 302 0.57 2.01 -0.27
C ASP A 302 -0.14 2.47 1.02
N VAL A 303 0.59 3.16 1.90
CA VAL A 303 0.03 3.68 3.14
C VAL A 303 -0.90 4.88 2.89
N PHE A 304 -0.59 5.74 1.92
CA PHE A 304 -1.49 6.81 1.46
C PHE A 304 -2.85 6.25 1.05
N GLU A 305 -2.82 5.21 0.24
CA GLU A 305 -4.04 4.58 -0.20
C GLU A 305 -4.77 3.90 0.96
N SER A 306 -4.06 3.17 1.82
CA SER A 306 -4.64 2.55 3.02
C SER A 306 -5.39 3.58 3.85
N TYR A 307 -4.77 4.75 4.01
CA TYR A 307 -5.30 5.88 4.75
C TYR A 307 -6.57 6.45 4.13
N GLU A 308 -6.60 6.59 2.82
CA GLU A 308 -7.71 7.18 2.08
C GLU A 308 -8.89 6.20 1.96
N VAL A 309 -8.65 4.94 1.58
CA VAL A 309 -9.71 3.96 1.27
C VAL A 309 -10.53 3.61 2.51
N THR A 310 -9.87 3.51 3.65
CA THR A 310 -10.55 3.29 4.95
C THR A 310 -11.39 4.48 5.37
N LEU A 311 -10.95 5.72 5.07
CA LEU A 311 -11.76 6.92 5.30
C LEU A 311 -12.98 6.93 4.38
N VAL A 312 -12.80 6.63 3.09
CA VAL A 312 -13.91 6.54 2.13
C VAL A 312 -14.91 5.46 2.54
N ALA A 313 -14.44 4.29 2.98
CA ALA A 313 -15.30 3.23 3.49
C ALA A 313 -16.14 3.69 4.69
N ALA A 314 -15.54 4.40 5.65
CA ALA A 314 -16.28 4.95 6.79
C ALA A 314 -17.34 5.98 6.34
N ILE A 315 -17.02 6.86 5.39
CA ILE A 315 -17.98 7.84 4.85
C ILE A 315 -19.16 7.15 4.15
N ILE A 316 -18.91 6.11 3.36
CA ILE A 316 -19.97 5.36 2.68
C ILE A 316 -20.85 4.61 3.70
N LEU A 317 -20.23 3.98 4.70
CA LEU A 317 -20.95 3.24 5.73
C LEU A 317 -21.75 4.15 6.68
N ALA A 318 -21.33 5.39 6.88
CA ALA A 318 -22.13 6.39 7.57
C ALA A 318 -23.49 6.62 6.86
N ALA A 319 -23.49 6.69 5.53
CA ALA A 319 -24.72 6.80 4.75
C ALA A 319 -25.60 5.54 4.87
N ALA A 320 -24.99 4.35 4.94
CA ALA A 320 -25.73 3.11 5.17
C ALA A 320 -26.42 3.08 6.55
N VAL A 321 -25.76 3.59 7.60
CA VAL A 321 -26.37 3.78 8.92
C VAL A 321 -27.56 4.75 8.85
N GLY A 322 -27.41 5.86 8.12
CA GLY A 322 -28.50 6.80 7.86
C GLY A 322 -29.70 6.13 7.20
N PHE A 323 -29.46 5.31 6.18
CA PHE A 323 -30.53 4.57 5.49
C PHE A 323 -31.26 3.58 6.41
N THR A 324 -30.53 2.87 7.28
CA THR A 324 -31.13 2.00 8.30
C THR A 324 -32.02 2.78 9.27
N LEU A 325 -31.58 3.96 9.70
CA LEU A 325 -32.39 4.84 10.57
C LEU A 325 -33.66 5.34 9.84
N GLN A 326 -33.56 5.67 8.55
CA GLN A 326 -34.72 6.07 7.76
C GLN A 326 -35.74 4.93 7.58
N SER A 327 -35.26 3.73 7.24
CA SER A 327 -36.11 2.56 6.92
C SER A 327 -36.68 1.82 8.13
N SER A 328 -36.19 2.08 9.33
CA SER A 328 -36.67 1.47 10.59
C SER A 328 -37.94 2.12 11.17
N GLY A 329 -38.61 3.00 10.41
CA GLY A 329 -39.75 3.81 10.89
C GLY A 329 -39.36 4.94 11.84
N PHE A 330 -38.10 4.97 12.29
CA PHE A 330 -37.55 6.05 13.11
C PHE A 330 -37.43 7.37 12.33
N GLY A 331 -37.11 7.30 11.03
CA GLY A 331 -37.12 8.46 10.13
C GLY A 331 -38.50 9.12 9.99
N GLU A 332 -39.57 8.32 9.96
CA GLU A 332 -40.94 8.82 9.94
C GLU A 332 -41.33 9.50 11.27
N MET A 333 -40.88 8.96 12.41
CA MET A 333 -41.16 9.52 13.75
C MET A 333 -40.37 10.79 14.08
N THR A 334 -39.12 10.89 13.62
CA THR A 334 -38.20 12.01 13.95
C THR A 334 -38.11 13.07 12.85
N GLY A 335 -38.72 12.79 11.70
CA GLY A 335 -38.51 13.52 10.46
C GLY A 335 -37.13 13.25 9.85
N ASN A 336 -37.01 13.44 8.52
CA ASN A 336 -35.75 13.27 7.79
C ASN A 336 -34.58 14.13 8.33
N THR A 337 -34.88 15.18 9.10
CA THR A 337 -33.92 16.10 9.71
C THR A 337 -32.99 15.42 10.72
N PHE A 338 -33.51 14.54 11.60
CA PHE A 338 -32.65 13.86 12.59
C PHE A 338 -31.68 12.91 11.90
N THR A 339 -32.21 12.04 11.04
CA THR A 339 -31.42 11.03 10.31
C THR A 339 -30.32 11.70 9.49
N ALA A 340 -30.63 12.81 8.80
CA ALA A 340 -29.65 13.56 8.03
C ALA A 340 -28.56 14.20 8.91
N ALA A 341 -28.94 14.80 10.05
CA ALA A 341 -27.99 15.39 10.99
C ALA A 341 -27.07 14.34 11.63
N PHE A 342 -27.61 13.18 12.03
CA PHE A 342 -26.82 12.09 12.61
C PHE A 342 -25.86 11.50 11.56
N THR A 343 -26.33 11.25 10.35
CA THR A 343 -25.50 10.77 9.22
C THR A 343 -24.34 11.73 8.95
N LEU A 344 -24.61 13.03 8.91
CA LEU A 344 -23.57 14.05 8.73
C LEU A 344 -22.54 14.02 9.86
N LYS A 345 -22.98 13.86 11.11
CA LYS A 345 -22.08 13.70 12.27
C LYS A 345 -21.18 12.48 12.16
N LEU A 346 -21.69 11.35 11.67
CA LEU A 346 -20.86 10.15 11.43
C LEU A 346 -19.77 10.46 10.40
N VAL A 347 -20.11 11.09 9.27
CA VAL A 347 -19.14 11.47 8.24
C VAL A 347 -18.08 12.45 8.78
N ILE A 348 -18.51 13.50 9.48
CA ILE A 348 -17.61 14.48 10.11
C ILE A 348 -16.71 13.81 11.15
N TYR A 349 -17.24 12.88 11.94
CA TYR A 349 -16.48 12.14 12.93
C TYR A 349 -15.35 11.34 12.29
N ALA A 350 -15.60 10.63 11.20
CA ALA A 350 -14.56 9.90 10.47
C ALA A 350 -13.41 10.82 10.01
N LEU A 351 -13.73 12.04 9.56
CA LEU A 351 -12.76 13.06 9.17
C LEU A 351 -11.98 13.64 10.38
N LEU A 352 -12.66 13.90 11.49
CA LEU A 352 -12.02 14.44 12.70
C LEU A 352 -11.08 13.43 13.37
N VAL A 353 -11.44 12.15 13.38
CA VAL A 353 -10.57 11.05 13.86
C VAL A 353 -9.23 11.07 13.10
N ARG A 354 -9.25 11.34 11.80
CA ARG A 354 -8.03 11.51 11.00
C ARG A 354 -7.21 12.74 11.39
N ALA A 355 -7.87 13.88 11.60
CA ALA A 355 -7.20 15.09 12.04
C ALA A 355 -6.54 14.92 13.43
N VAL A 356 -7.18 14.20 14.35
CA VAL A 356 -6.58 13.81 15.64
C VAL A 356 -5.32 12.97 15.43
N GLY A 357 -5.38 12.01 14.51
CA GLY A 357 -4.24 11.16 14.15
C GLY A 357 -3.00 11.94 13.67
N VAL A 358 -3.21 13.03 12.91
CA VAL A 358 -2.14 13.95 12.51
C VAL A 358 -1.44 14.54 13.74
N VAL A 359 -2.21 15.12 14.66
CA VAL A 359 -1.68 15.77 15.87
C VAL A 359 -0.95 14.75 16.75
N ALA A 360 -1.56 13.59 16.97
CA ALA A 360 -0.96 12.50 17.72
C ALA A 360 0.36 11.99 17.09
N SER A 361 0.42 11.91 15.76
CA SER A 361 1.64 11.55 15.03
C SER A 361 2.74 12.58 15.23
N ILE A 362 2.41 13.89 15.16
CA ILE A 362 3.37 14.97 15.38
C ILE A 362 3.98 14.90 16.78
N ILE A 363 3.15 14.74 17.81
CA ILE A 363 3.60 14.59 19.20
C ILE A 363 4.51 13.36 19.34
N GLY A 364 4.13 12.24 18.73
CA GLY A 364 4.95 11.02 18.72
C GLY A 364 6.33 11.24 18.11
N VAL A 365 6.42 11.94 16.97
CA VAL A 365 7.71 12.23 16.31
C VAL A 365 8.62 13.08 17.21
N PHE A 366 8.08 14.07 17.93
CA PHE A 366 8.86 14.87 18.89
C PHE A 366 9.31 14.10 20.13
N ALA A 367 8.63 13.01 20.47
CA ALA A 367 8.97 12.15 21.59
C ALA A 367 10.14 11.19 21.29
N VAL A 368 10.49 10.97 20.01
CA VAL A 368 11.66 10.18 19.62
C VAL A 368 12.94 10.96 19.93
N ARG A 369 13.64 10.55 20.99
CA ARG A 369 14.89 11.18 21.44
C ARG A 369 15.98 10.15 21.70
N GLY A 370 17.09 10.27 20.98
CA GLY A 370 18.26 9.42 21.16
C GLY A 370 19.13 9.85 22.35
N LYS A 371 20.08 8.99 22.71
CA LYS A 371 21.21 9.31 23.60
C LYS A 371 22.50 8.86 22.93
N ASP A 372 23.60 9.55 23.17
CA ASP A 372 24.91 9.15 22.66
C ASP A 372 25.47 8.01 23.52
N ASP A 373 24.93 6.81 23.27
CA ASP A 373 25.37 5.55 23.84
C ASP A 373 25.58 4.55 22.69
N PRO A 374 26.81 4.07 22.45
CA PRO A 374 27.14 3.14 21.36
C PRO A 374 26.35 1.83 21.39
N ASN A 375 25.82 1.44 22.55
CA ASN A 375 25.07 0.19 22.73
C ASN A 375 23.54 0.40 22.77
N MET A 376 23.07 1.63 22.63
CA MET A 376 21.65 1.93 22.64
C MET A 376 20.92 1.21 21.51
N ASN A 377 19.78 0.62 21.82
CA ASN A 377 18.89 0.05 20.81
C ASN A 377 17.99 1.17 20.22
N PRO A 378 18.09 1.49 18.91
CA PRO A 378 17.25 2.50 18.27
C PRO A 378 15.74 2.25 18.39
N MET A 379 15.29 0.99 18.55
CA MET A 379 13.87 0.67 18.74
C MET A 379 13.28 1.23 20.04
N LYS A 380 14.08 1.42 21.10
CA LYS A 380 13.55 1.94 22.38
C LYS A 380 12.91 3.34 22.24
N PRO A 381 13.61 4.36 21.72
CA PRO A 381 13.02 5.69 21.54
C PRO A 381 11.93 5.72 20.46
N ILE A 382 12.02 4.86 19.43
CA ILE A 382 10.95 4.69 18.45
C ILE A 382 9.68 4.14 19.14
N ASN A 383 9.79 3.09 19.95
CA ASN A 383 8.64 2.55 20.68
C ASN A 383 8.04 3.58 21.64
N VAL A 384 8.85 4.39 22.33
CA VAL A 384 8.35 5.50 23.16
C VAL A 384 7.53 6.48 22.34
N GLY A 385 8.02 6.90 21.16
CA GLY A 385 7.27 7.78 20.27
C GLY A 385 5.97 7.15 19.78
N PHE A 386 6.00 5.86 19.44
CA PHE A 386 4.83 5.11 18.99
C PHE A 386 3.74 5.00 20.06
N PHE A 387 4.10 4.59 21.29
CA PHE A 387 3.16 4.52 22.41
C PHE A 387 2.62 5.90 22.80
N THR A 388 3.47 6.93 22.72
CA THR A 388 3.05 8.31 22.95
C THR A 388 1.99 8.73 21.91
N SER A 389 2.23 8.44 20.63
CA SER A 389 1.28 8.70 19.56
C SER A 389 -0.05 7.95 19.78
N ALA A 390 0.01 6.66 20.13
CA ALA A 390 -1.18 5.85 20.40
C ALA A 390 -2.00 6.38 21.60
N PHE A 391 -1.33 6.83 22.66
CA PHE A 391 -1.97 7.42 23.83
C PHE A 391 -2.71 8.72 23.47
N PHE A 392 -2.04 9.66 22.80
CA PHE A 392 -2.66 10.93 22.41
C PHE A 392 -3.74 10.76 21.34
N ALA A 393 -3.61 9.78 20.44
CA ALA A 393 -4.67 9.42 19.51
C ALA A 393 -5.92 8.93 20.26
N SER A 394 -5.74 8.01 21.21
CA SER A 394 -6.85 7.47 22.03
C SER A 394 -7.54 8.56 22.84
N LEU A 395 -6.76 9.44 23.48
CA LEU A 395 -7.30 10.59 24.21
C LEU A 395 -8.07 11.54 23.29
N GLY A 396 -7.52 11.85 22.11
CA GLY A 396 -8.18 12.69 21.12
C GLY A 396 -9.47 12.06 20.59
N PHE A 397 -9.50 10.74 20.39
CA PHE A 397 -10.72 10.02 20.00
C PHE A 397 -11.80 10.13 21.08
N LEU A 398 -11.45 9.97 22.34
CA LEU A 398 -12.39 10.15 23.45
C LEU A 398 -13.00 11.56 23.44
N ILE A 399 -12.16 12.59 23.32
CA ILE A 399 -12.58 14.00 23.29
C ILE A 399 -13.48 14.28 22.08
N VAL A 400 -13.06 13.88 20.87
CA VAL A 400 -13.83 14.11 19.64
C VAL A 400 -15.16 13.35 19.67
N SER A 401 -15.17 12.11 20.14
CA SER A 401 -16.42 11.33 20.21
C SER A 401 -17.42 11.96 21.18
N TRP A 402 -16.94 12.40 22.34
CA TRP A 402 -17.76 13.15 23.29
C TRP A 402 -18.26 14.47 22.68
N TRP A 403 -17.39 15.23 22.01
CA TRP A 403 -17.76 16.52 21.43
C TRP A 403 -18.84 16.39 20.33
N VAL A 404 -18.63 15.49 19.37
CA VAL A 404 -19.53 15.32 18.21
C VAL A 404 -20.89 14.74 18.61
N PHE A 405 -20.89 13.71 19.47
CA PHE A 405 -22.11 12.93 19.74
C PHE A 405 -22.78 13.27 21.07
N LYS A 406 -22.07 13.80 22.08
CA LYS A 406 -22.66 14.14 23.39
C LYS A 406 -22.99 15.62 23.52
N THR A 407 -22.13 16.52 23.03
CA THR A 407 -22.35 17.98 23.14
C THR A 407 -22.89 18.65 21.88
N GLY A 408 -22.66 18.08 20.69
CA GLY A 408 -23.17 18.65 19.45
C GLY A 408 -24.69 18.60 19.40
N TYR A 409 -25.34 19.63 18.85
CA TYR A 409 -26.80 19.72 18.76
C TYR A 409 -27.39 18.47 18.09
N MET A 410 -28.27 17.76 18.79
CA MET A 410 -29.12 16.73 18.20
C MET A 410 -30.57 17.20 18.32
N PRO A 411 -31.36 17.10 17.23
CA PRO A 411 -32.80 17.26 17.35
C PRO A 411 -33.32 16.31 18.44
N ALA A 412 -34.28 16.77 19.24
CA ALA A 412 -34.83 15.96 20.32
C ALA A 412 -35.41 14.66 19.75
N ILE A 413 -35.02 13.53 20.34
CA ILE A 413 -35.57 12.23 19.97
C ILE A 413 -36.97 12.13 20.59
N PRO A 414 -38.03 11.80 19.83
CA PRO A 414 -39.37 11.62 20.36
C PRO A 414 -39.37 10.56 21.48
N PRO A 415 -40.10 10.78 22.59
CA PRO A 415 -40.22 9.81 23.68
C PRO A 415 -40.80 8.45 23.26
N GLU A 416 -41.47 8.42 22.11
CA GLU A 416 -42.18 7.26 21.55
C GLU A 416 -41.27 6.35 20.69
N ALA A 417 -40.04 6.79 20.37
CA ALA A 417 -39.10 5.97 19.63
C ALA A 417 -38.61 4.75 20.44
N ASP A 418 -38.14 3.70 19.75
CA ASP A 418 -37.66 2.47 20.40
C ASP A 418 -36.57 2.79 21.44
N ARG A 419 -36.82 2.45 22.72
CA ARG A 419 -35.90 2.67 23.84
C ARG A 419 -34.52 2.05 23.60
N LYS A 420 -34.42 0.95 22.85
CA LYS A 420 -33.13 0.34 22.51
C LYS A 420 -32.34 1.22 21.54
N LEU A 421 -33.01 1.82 20.56
CA LEU A 421 -32.40 2.73 19.59
C LEU A 421 -32.02 4.07 20.23
N ILE A 422 -32.88 4.62 21.10
CA ILE A 422 -32.57 5.80 21.92
C ILE A 422 -31.31 5.52 22.75
N GLY A 423 -31.29 4.41 23.47
CA GLY A 423 -30.14 3.99 24.27
C GLY A 423 -28.86 3.82 23.43
N LEU A 424 -28.97 3.28 22.21
CA LEU A 424 -27.84 3.15 21.29
C LEU A 424 -27.29 4.52 20.87
N ILE A 425 -28.16 5.44 20.46
CA ILE A 425 -27.80 6.80 20.01
C ILE A 425 -27.19 7.61 21.16
N GLU A 426 -27.77 7.56 22.36
CA GLU A 426 -27.25 8.26 23.54
C GLU A 426 -25.89 7.74 23.99
N ASN A 427 -25.64 6.45 23.79
CA ASN A 427 -24.39 5.76 24.13
C ASN A 427 -23.38 5.75 22.96
N PHE A 428 -23.75 6.25 21.79
CA PHE A 428 -22.93 6.15 20.58
C PHE A 428 -21.54 6.76 20.76
N TRP A 429 -21.42 7.85 21.54
CA TRP A 429 -20.16 8.55 21.73
C TRP A 429 -19.04 7.65 22.32
N TRP A 430 -19.32 6.85 23.33
CA TRP A 430 -18.29 5.99 23.94
C TRP A 430 -18.11 4.68 23.15
N LEU A 431 -19.17 4.20 22.48
CA LEU A 431 -19.08 3.05 21.56
C LEU A 431 -18.21 3.36 20.34
N ALA A 432 -18.36 4.54 19.74
CA ALA A 432 -17.52 5.01 18.64
C ALA A 432 -16.06 5.20 19.07
N PHE A 433 -15.82 5.71 20.28
CA PHE A 433 -14.48 5.74 20.89
C PHE A 433 -13.89 4.32 21.02
N LEU A 434 -14.64 3.37 21.60
CA LEU A 434 -14.17 2.00 21.76
C LEU A 434 -13.87 1.32 20.42
N ALA A 435 -14.69 1.56 19.39
CA ALA A 435 -14.45 1.05 18.05
C ALA A 435 -13.10 1.53 17.49
N ASN A 436 -12.81 2.84 17.55
CA ASN A 436 -11.49 3.37 17.17
C ASN A 436 -10.36 2.83 18.06
N PHE A 437 -10.61 2.67 19.36
CA PHE A 437 -9.63 2.16 20.30
C PHE A 437 -9.24 0.69 20.00
N PHE A 438 -10.18 -0.15 19.57
CA PHE A 438 -9.86 -1.50 19.09
C PHE A 438 -8.90 -1.49 17.91
N GLY A 439 -9.00 -0.49 17.04
CA GLY A 439 -8.02 -0.23 15.99
C GLY A 439 -6.60 0.00 16.52
N ILE A 440 -6.45 0.91 17.48
CA ILE A 440 -5.15 1.19 18.14
C ILE A 440 -4.58 -0.07 18.77
N VAL A 441 -5.42 -0.83 19.49
CA VAL A 441 -5.04 -2.09 20.13
C VAL A 441 -4.57 -3.11 19.08
N LEU A 442 -5.27 -3.23 17.95
CA LEU A 442 -4.85 -4.09 16.85
C LEU A 442 -3.48 -3.69 16.30
N THR A 443 -3.21 -2.38 16.12
CA THR A 443 -1.87 -1.92 15.71
C THR A 443 -0.79 -2.44 16.67
N GLN A 444 -1.04 -2.40 17.98
CA GLN A 444 -0.07 -2.90 18.97
C GLN A 444 0.10 -4.42 18.90
N ILE A 445 -1.00 -5.16 18.73
CA ILE A 445 -0.98 -6.63 18.66
C ILE A 445 -0.23 -7.10 17.42
N ILE A 446 -0.58 -6.58 16.24
CA ILE A 446 0.12 -6.90 14.99
C ILE A 446 1.59 -6.55 15.07
N GLY A 447 1.92 -5.42 15.73
CA GLY A 447 3.30 -5.00 15.91
C GLY A 447 4.09 -6.02 16.74
N LYS A 448 3.54 -6.44 17.88
CA LYS A 448 4.18 -7.44 18.74
C LYS A 448 4.30 -8.82 18.10
N ILE A 449 3.27 -9.25 17.35
CA ILE A 449 3.31 -10.52 16.61
C ILE A 449 4.44 -10.46 15.58
N THR A 450 4.47 -9.40 14.76
CA THR A 450 5.49 -9.24 13.71
C THR A 450 6.89 -9.15 14.32
N GLU A 451 7.09 -8.32 15.35
CA GLU A 451 8.37 -8.21 16.07
C GLU A 451 8.84 -9.57 16.61
N TYR A 452 7.94 -10.38 17.18
CA TYR A 452 8.30 -11.70 17.70
C TYR A 452 8.86 -12.64 16.62
N PHE A 453 8.26 -12.63 15.43
CA PHE A 453 8.69 -13.50 14.33
C PHE A 453 9.87 -12.96 13.53
N THR A 454 10.10 -11.64 13.50
CA THR A 454 11.12 -11.04 12.64
C THR A 454 12.31 -10.45 13.36
N ALA A 455 12.25 -10.09 14.65
CA ALA A 455 13.36 -9.40 15.30
C ALA A 455 14.55 -10.32 15.65
N VAL A 456 15.77 -9.80 15.50
CA VAL A 456 17.06 -10.52 15.66
C VAL A 456 17.24 -11.14 17.05
N ASP A 457 16.67 -10.53 18.09
CA ASP A 457 16.79 -10.95 19.49
C ASP A 457 15.76 -12.02 19.91
N LYS A 458 14.82 -12.38 19.03
CA LYS A 458 13.72 -13.30 19.35
C LYS A 458 14.05 -14.74 18.99
N LYS A 459 13.28 -15.65 19.60
CA LYS A 459 13.48 -17.10 19.45
C LYS A 459 13.31 -17.58 18.00
N PRO A 460 12.27 -17.19 17.22
CA PRO A 460 12.12 -17.64 15.84
C PRO A 460 13.33 -17.37 14.95
N VAL A 461 13.81 -16.13 14.92
CA VAL A 461 14.99 -15.75 14.11
C VAL A 461 16.27 -16.45 14.59
N THR A 462 16.41 -16.66 15.90
CA THR A 462 17.54 -17.40 16.46
C THR A 462 17.55 -18.86 16.00
N GLU A 463 16.38 -19.49 15.90
CA GLU A 463 16.23 -20.86 15.42
C GLU A 463 16.52 -20.97 13.92
N ILE A 464 16.02 -20.02 13.13
CA ILE A 464 16.31 -19.93 11.69
C ILE A 464 17.82 -19.77 11.45
N ALA A 465 18.47 -18.85 12.17
CA ALA A 465 19.91 -18.67 12.09
C ALA A 465 20.67 -19.93 12.54
N SER A 466 20.19 -20.62 13.59
CA SER A 466 20.78 -21.88 14.07
C SER A 466 20.69 -23.01 13.04
N SER A 467 19.62 -23.03 12.24
CA SER A 467 19.41 -23.99 11.16
C SER A 467 20.43 -23.84 10.03
N ALA A 468 21.10 -22.69 9.90
CA ALA A 468 22.17 -22.48 8.93
C ALA A 468 23.33 -23.49 9.09
N LYS A 469 23.53 -24.07 10.29
CA LYS A 469 24.55 -25.10 10.55
C LYS A 469 24.45 -26.31 9.64
N THR A 470 23.24 -26.63 9.19
CA THR A 470 22.94 -27.79 8.33
C THR A 470 22.71 -27.40 6.87
N GLY A 471 22.95 -26.13 6.52
CA GLY A 471 22.94 -25.60 5.17
C GLY A 471 21.67 -24.80 4.80
N PRO A 472 21.56 -24.37 3.53
CA PRO A 472 20.48 -23.49 3.08
C PRO A 472 19.09 -24.14 3.14
N ALA A 473 19.00 -25.46 2.91
CA ALA A 473 17.72 -26.16 2.83
C ALA A 473 16.95 -26.12 4.17
N THR A 474 17.63 -26.40 5.29
CA THR A 474 17.03 -26.38 6.63
C THR A 474 16.71 -24.96 7.10
N LEU A 475 17.56 -23.98 6.76
CA LEU A 475 17.28 -22.56 7.01
C LEU A 475 16.01 -22.08 6.28
N ILE A 476 15.84 -22.47 5.01
CA ILE A 476 14.63 -22.16 4.24
C ILE A 476 13.41 -22.85 4.87
N LEU A 477 13.50 -24.14 5.18
CA LEU A 477 12.36 -24.86 5.80
C LEU A 477 11.94 -24.24 7.14
N SER A 478 12.90 -23.81 7.96
CA SER A 478 12.63 -23.14 9.24
C SER A 478 11.90 -21.80 9.03
N GLY A 479 12.38 -20.93 8.13
CA GLY A 479 11.73 -19.64 7.88
C GLY A 479 10.36 -19.75 7.20
N LEU A 480 10.14 -20.76 6.36
CA LEU A 480 8.81 -21.06 5.80
C LEU A 480 7.82 -21.46 6.91
N SER A 481 8.24 -22.31 7.85
CA SER A 481 7.43 -22.73 8.98
C SER A 481 6.99 -21.54 9.84
N GLU A 482 7.93 -20.69 10.23
CA GLU A 482 7.66 -19.51 11.08
C GLU A 482 6.74 -18.49 10.37
N GLY A 483 6.90 -18.29 9.06
CA GLY A 483 6.01 -17.39 8.31
C GLY A 483 4.58 -17.91 8.19
N LEU A 484 4.40 -19.21 7.96
CA LEU A 484 3.07 -19.84 7.92
C LEU A 484 2.36 -19.69 9.27
N GLU A 485 3.07 -19.94 10.38
CA GLU A 485 2.54 -19.74 11.73
C GLU A 485 2.17 -18.27 11.99
N SER A 486 3.06 -17.34 11.66
CA SER A 486 2.84 -15.91 11.89
C SER A 486 1.57 -15.38 11.18
N SER A 487 1.23 -15.97 10.03
CA SER A 487 0.04 -15.61 9.24
C SER A 487 -1.26 -15.96 9.95
N VAL A 488 -1.27 -17.11 10.65
CA VAL A 488 -2.43 -17.56 11.44
C VAL A 488 -2.66 -16.62 12.62
N TRP A 489 -1.61 -16.27 13.36
CA TRP A 489 -1.74 -15.33 14.48
C TRP A 489 -2.18 -13.94 14.02
N GLY A 490 -1.67 -13.46 12.88
CA GLY A 490 -2.07 -12.20 12.28
C GLY A 490 -3.56 -12.15 11.94
N ILE A 491 -4.10 -13.18 11.28
CA ILE A 491 -5.52 -13.20 10.91
C ILE A 491 -6.44 -13.41 12.12
N VAL A 492 -6.03 -14.18 13.13
CA VAL A 492 -6.77 -14.33 14.38
C VAL A 492 -6.90 -12.99 15.11
N ALA A 493 -5.83 -12.19 15.17
CA ALA A 493 -5.87 -10.86 15.76
C ALA A 493 -6.87 -9.94 15.03
N ILE A 494 -6.87 -9.95 13.70
CA ILE A 494 -7.82 -9.17 12.89
C ILE A 494 -9.26 -9.64 13.12
N ALA A 495 -9.49 -10.96 13.13
CA ALA A 495 -10.81 -11.54 13.38
C ALA A 495 -11.34 -11.16 14.78
N ALA A 496 -10.49 -11.19 15.80
CA ALA A 496 -10.83 -10.77 17.15
C ALA A 496 -11.20 -9.27 17.21
N THR A 497 -10.49 -8.40 16.48
CA THR A 497 -10.82 -6.97 16.39
C THR A 497 -12.13 -6.73 15.65
N ILE A 498 -12.36 -7.42 14.53
CA ILE A 498 -13.63 -7.34 13.78
C ILE A 498 -14.79 -7.79 14.68
N TYR A 499 -14.64 -8.92 15.36
CA TYR A 499 -15.65 -9.42 16.29
C TYR A 499 -15.89 -8.46 17.45
N GLY A 500 -14.82 -7.91 18.02
CA GLY A 500 -14.89 -6.88 19.07
C GLY A 500 -15.68 -5.65 18.63
N ALA A 501 -15.41 -5.12 17.43
CA ALA A 501 -16.15 -3.99 16.87
C ALA A 501 -17.61 -4.36 16.54
N PHE A 502 -17.84 -5.56 16.02
CA PHE A 502 -19.17 -6.08 15.69
C PHE A 502 -20.09 -6.15 16.90
N ILE A 503 -19.62 -6.68 18.05
CA ILE A 503 -20.46 -6.83 19.24
C ILE A 503 -20.83 -5.50 19.93
N LEU A 504 -20.16 -4.39 19.57
CA LEU A 504 -20.51 -3.06 20.09
C LEU A 504 -21.89 -2.60 19.61
N PHE A 505 -22.33 -3.07 18.44
CA PHE A 505 -23.56 -2.63 17.81
C PHE A 505 -24.38 -3.84 17.33
N PRO A 506 -25.59 -4.08 17.87
CA PRO A 506 -26.44 -5.20 17.45
C PRO A 506 -26.92 -5.11 16.00
N ASP A 507 -27.03 -3.90 15.45
CA ASP A 507 -27.48 -3.68 14.08
C ASP A 507 -26.33 -3.86 13.07
N PRO A 508 -26.54 -4.58 11.95
CA PRO A 508 -25.50 -4.84 10.95
C PRO A 508 -24.87 -3.59 10.31
N ALA A 509 -25.64 -2.52 10.09
CA ALA A 509 -25.11 -1.30 9.46
C ALA A 509 -24.22 -0.53 10.46
N PHE A 510 -24.68 -0.41 11.71
CA PHE A 510 -23.89 0.18 12.79
C PHE A 510 -22.62 -0.64 13.07
N ALA A 511 -22.72 -1.97 13.07
CA ALA A 511 -21.58 -2.86 13.25
C ALA A 511 -20.55 -2.72 12.11
N ALA A 512 -21.00 -2.64 10.86
CA ALA A 512 -20.11 -2.38 9.72
C ALA A 512 -19.40 -1.03 9.86
N TYR A 513 -20.11 0.03 10.27
CA TYR A 513 -19.51 1.32 10.53
C TYR A 513 -18.48 1.26 11.68
N ALA A 514 -18.75 0.50 12.74
CA ALA A 514 -17.80 0.28 13.84
C ALA A 514 -16.52 -0.45 13.40
N ILE A 515 -16.63 -1.42 12.48
CA ILE A 515 -15.47 -2.07 11.87
C ILE A 515 -14.67 -1.05 11.05
N ALA A 516 -15.33 -0.16 10.32
CA ALA A 516 -14.66 0.93 9.60
C ALA A 516 -13.93 1.88 10.56
N LEU A 517 -14.54 2.24 11.69
CA LEU A 517 -13.92 3.03 12.76
C LEU A 517 -12.71 2.33 13.36
N ALA A 518 -12.76 1.01 13.60
CA ALA A 518 -11.59 0.25 14.00
C ALA A 518 -10.46 0.35 12.95
N GLY A 519 -10.80 0.39 11.66
CA GLY A 519 -9.85 0.67 10.58
C GLY A 519 -9.24 2.08 10.66
N LEU A 520 -10.05 3.11 10.95
CA LEU A 520 -9.56 4.47 11.16
C LEU A 520 -8.62 4.55 12.38
N GLY A 521 -8.96 3.85 13.46
CA GLY A 521 -8.15 3.74 14.66
C GLY A 521 -6.81 3.04 14.44
N LEU A 522 -6.79 1.95 13.65
CA LEU A 522 -5.56 1.24 13.26
C LEU A 522 -4.59 2.17 12.51
N LEU A 523 -5.14 3.09 11.71
CA LEU A 523 -4.40 4.08 10.91
C LEU A 523 -4.28 5.45 11.58
N ALA A 524 -4.66 5.59 12.85
CA ALA A 524 -4.61 6.86 13.57
C ALA A 524 -3.20 7.46 13.57
N THR A 525 -2.20 6.62 13.81
CA THR A 525 -0.80 7.01 13.94
C THR A 525 -0.04 6.87 12.62
N THR A 526 -0.73 6.89 11.47
CA THR A 526 -0.13 6.68 10.14
C THR A 526 1.06 7.59 9.88
N GLY A 527 0.98 8.86 10.27
CA GLY A 527 2.07 9.81 10.09
C GLY A 527 3.34 9.40 10.86
N TYR A 528 3.18 8.77 12.02
CA TYR A 528 4.27 8.20 12.82
C TYR A 528 4.75 6.86 12.26
N VAL A 529 3.82 5.97 11.91
CA VAL A 529 4.12 4.64 11.34
C VAL A 529 4.93 4.78 10.07
N LEU A 530 4.58 5.70 9.17
CA LEU A 530 5.34 5.92 7.95
C LEU A 530 6.70 6.61 8.22
N ALA A 531 6.82 7.39 9.29
CA ALA A 531 8.12 7.89 9.73
C ALA A 531 9.07 6.76 10.16
N MET A 532 8.51 5.81 10.90
CA MET A 532 9.20 4.60 11.36
C MET A 532 9.55 3.66 10.20
N ASP A 533 8.67 3.55 9.20
CA ASP A 533 8.92 2.81 7.97
C ASP A 533 10.05 3.43 7.16
N THR A 534 9.93 4.71 6.80
CA THR A 534 10.90 5.43 5.96
C THR A 534 12.24 5.66 6.66
N TYR A 535 12.27 5.61 8.00
CA TYR A 535 13.53 5.52 8.75
C TYR A 535 14.39 4.33 8.28
N GLY A 536 13.78 3.18 7.97
CA GLY A 536 14.48 1.98 7.50
C GLY A 536 15.33 2.20 6.24
N PRO A 537 14.74 2.51 5.06
CA PRO A 537 15.51 2.73 3.84
C PRO A 537 16.47 3.93 3.92
N ILE A 538 16.19 4.92 4.78
CA ILE A 538 17.14 6.02 5.03
C ILE A 538 18.39 5.52 5.75
N SER A 539 18.22 4.67 6.77
CA SER A 539 19.31 4.09 7.54
C SER A 539 20.12 3.07 6.73
N ASP A 540 19.43 2.27 5.91
CA ASP A 540 19.98 1.31 4.95
C ASP A 540 20.93 2.02 3.96
N ASN A 541 20.41 3.02 3.22
CA ASN A 541 21.24 3.84 2.34
C ASN A 541 22.33 4.63 3.07
N ALA A 542 22.12 5.03 4.33
CA ALA A 542 23.15 5.69 5.10
C ALA A 542 24.35 4.75 5.34
N ASN A 543 24.07 3.45 5.58
CA ASN A 543 25.07 2.40 5.67
C ASN A 543 25.78 2.20 4.33
N GLY A 544 25.03 2.04 3.22
CA GLY A 544 25.60 1.90 1.88
C GLY A 544 26.46 3.10 1.46
N ILE A 545 26.03 4.33 1.73
CA ILE A 545 26.84 5.55 1.50
C ILE A 545 28.10 5.55 2.36
N PHE A 546 28.01 5.09 3.61
CA PHE A 546 29.15 5.02 4.52
C PHE A 546 30.23 4.08 3.96
N GLU A 547 29.84 2.91 3.47
CA GLU A 547 30.74 1.94 2.82
C GLU A 547 31.29 2.46 1.48
N MET A 548 30.41 2.85 0.55
CA MET A 548 30.81 3.30 -0.79
C MET A 548 31.69 4.56 -0.80
N SER A 549 31.54 5.44 0.20
CA SER A 549 32.35 6.66 0.31
C SER A 549 33.75 6.42 0.90
N GLY A 550 34.00 5.21 1.43
CA GLY A 550 35.21 4.86 2.15
C GLY A 550 35.31 5.48 3.54
N ALA A 551 34.19 5.92 4.13
CA ALA A 551 34.15 6.54 5.46
C ALA A 551 34.55 5.58 6.59
N LEU A 552 34.53 4.27 6.31
CA LEU A 552 35.06 3.24 7.19
C LEU A 552 36.56 3.40 7.47
N LYS A 553 37.33 3.99 6.55
CA LYS A 553 38.77 4.21 6.73
C LYS A 553 39.03 5.66 7.12
N ASN A 554 39.63 5.86 8.28
CA ASN A 554 40.13 7.16 8.71
C ASN A 554 41.28 7.62 7.79
N ALA A 555 41.60 8.92 7.84
CA ALA A 555 42.69 9.51 7.06
C ALA A 555 44.08 8.90 7.36
N ASP A 556 44.24 8.27 8.54
CA ASP A 556 45.43 7.55 8.98
C ASP A 556 45.40 6.03 8.66
N GLY A 557 44.33 5.53 8.02
CA GLY A 557 44.14 4.13 7.68
C GLY A 557 43.50 3.25 8.76
N SER A 558 43.19 3.79 9.95
CA SER A 558 42.46 3.05 10.98
C SER A 558 40.96 2.91 10.67
N GLU A 559 40.31 1.83 11.12
CA GLU A 559 38.88 1.61 10.85
C GLU A 559 38.00 2.40 11.83
N ASN A 560 37.05 3.18 11.31
CA ASN A 560 36.03 3.88 12.08
C ASN A 560 34.89 2.94 12.51
N LYS A 561 35.26 1.89 13.26
CA LYS A 561 34.34 0.84 13.71
C LYS A 561 33.18 1.37 14.53
N ALA A 562 33.41 2.43 15.31
CA ALA A 562 32.36 3.05 16.12
C ALA A 562 31.25 3.65 15.24
N ALA A 563 31.60 4.44 14.22
CA ALA A 563 30.62 5.03 13.31
C ALA A 563 29.94 3.99 12.41
N HIS A 564 30.68 3.00 11.92
CA HIS A 564 30.11 1.88 11.18
C HIS A 564 29.08 1.09 12.02
N ASN A 565 29.40 0.81 13.28
CA ASN A 565 28.47 0.15 14.20
C ASN A 565 27.20 0.98 14.43
N ILE A 566 27.27 2.32 14.37
CA ILE A 566 26.09 3.18 14.46
C ILE A 566 25.19 2.96 13.25
N VAL A 567 25.70 3.12 12.01
CA VAL A 567 24.86 2.98 10.80
C VAL A 567 24.31 1.56 10.64
N SER A 568 25.13 0.53 10.91
CA SER A 568 24.70 -0.87 10.86
C SER A 568 23.61 -1.19 11.89
N ARG A 569 23.68 -0.65 13.11
CA ARG A 569 22.61 -0.81 14.12
C ARG A 569 21.34 -0.08 13.72
N LEU A 570 21.45 1.09 13.11
CA LEU A 570 20.28 1.83 12.64
C LEU A 570 19.54 1.05 11.55
N ASP A 571 20.29 0.49 10.59
CA ASP A 571 19.81 -0.37 9.50
C ASP A 571 19.11 -1.64 10.01
N MET A 572 19.75 -2.38 10.93
CA MET A 572 19.14 -3.58 11.53
C MET A 572 17.79 -3.30 12.20
N VAL A 573 17.68 -2.17 12.90
CA VAL A 573 16.39 -1.71 13.43
C VAL A 573 15.44 -1.33 12.29
N GLY A 574 15.95 -0.70 11.24
CA GLY A 574 15.23 -0.40 10.00
C GLY A 574 14.53 -1.62 9.39
N ASN A 575 15.19 -2.78 9.34
CA ASN A 575 14.57 -4.01 8.84
C ASN A 575 13.39 -4.46 9.70
N THR A 576 13.51 -4.33 11.03
CA THR A 576 12.41 -4.61 11.95
C THR A 576 11.26 -3.61 11.74
N THR A 577 11.54 -2.32 11.56
CA THR A 577 10.50 -1.33 11.33
C THR A 577 9.79 -1.50 9.99
N LYS A 578 10.52 -1.80 8.91
CA LYS A 578 9.98 -2.18 7.58
C LYS A 578 9.02 -3.38 7.70
N ALA A 579 9.34 -4.37 8.54
CA ALA A 579 8.46 -5.53 8.76
C ALA A 579 7.17 -5.14 9.50
N LEU A 580 7.28 -4.39 10.60
CA LEU A 580 6.14 -3.92 11.40
C LEU A 580 5.12 -3.17 10.54
N THR A 581 5.60 -2.25 9.70
CA THR A 581 4.75 -1.40 8.86
C THR A 581 4.08 -2.17 7.74
N LYS A 582 4.76 -3.18 7.15
CA LYS A 582 4.12 -4.15 6.25
C LYS A 582 2.97 -4.87 6.95
N GLY A 583 3.20 -5.36 8.17
CA GLY A 583 2.16 -6.00 9.00
C GLY A 583 0.95 -5.08 9.23
N PHE A 584 1.19 -3.79 9.54
CA PHE A 584 0.12 -2.80 9.69
C PHE A 584 -0.63 -2.58 8.38
N ALA A 585 0.07 -2.33 7.27
CA ALA A 585 -0.55 -2.10 5.96
C ALA A 585 -1.44 -3.28 5.54
N ILE A 586 -0.94 -4.51 5.73
CA ILE A 586 -1.67 -5.76 5.47
C ILE A 586 -2.93 -5.87 6.35
N ALA A 587 -2.83 -5.62 7.67
CA ALA A 587 -3.99 -5.66 8.56
C ALA A 587 -5.06 -4.62 8.17
N THR A 588 -4.64 -3.44 7.71
CA THR A 588 -5.57 -2.39 7.26
C THR A 588 -6.30 -2.79 5.99
N ALA A 589 -5.65 -3.54 5.10
CA ALA A 589 -6.26 -4.06 3.88
C ALA A 589 -7.50 -4.88 4.18
N VAL A 590 -7.43 -5.78 5.17
CA VAL A 590 -8.54 -6.66 5.52
C VAL A 590 -9.68 -5.87 6.15
N ILE A 591 -9.41 -4.98 7.09
CA ILE A 591 -10.47 -4.18 7.72
C ILE A 591 -11.12 -3.23 6.71
N ALA A 592 -10.33 -2.59 5.85
CA ALA A 592 -10.82 -1.78 4.75
C ALA A 592 -11.70 -2.61 3.81
N ALA A 593 -11.20 -3.78 3.41
CA ALA A 593 -11.91 -4.69 2.51
C ALA A 593 -13.23 -5.18 3.10
N VAL A 594 -13.27 -5.58 4.38
CA VAL A 594 -14.51 -6.00 5.06
C VAL A 594 -15.51 -4.85 5.13
N SER A 595 -15.05 -3.62 5.37
CA SER A 595 -15.90 -2.43 5.38
C SER A 595 -16.46 -2.14 3.98
N LEU A 596 -15.59 -2.14 2.97
CA LEU A 596 -15.96 -1.97 1.56
C LEU A 596 -16.84 -3.10 1.04
N TYR A 597 -16.72 -4.30 1.59
CA TYR A 597 -17.54 -5.45 1.21
C TYR A 597 -19.01 -5.23 1.56
N ARG A 598 -19.31 -4.54 2.67
CA ARG A 598 -20.67 -4.08 2.97
C ARG A 598 -21.12 -2.96 2.02
N SER A 599 -20.23 -2.00 1.72
CA SER A 599 -20.50 -0.94 0.74
C SER A 599 -20.78 -1.48 -0.67
N PHE A 600 -20.14 -2.59 -1.05
CA PHE A 600 -20.40 -3.29 -2.30
C PHE A 600 -21.86 -3.76 -2.38
N LEU A 601 -22.38 -4.37 -1.30
CA LEU A 601 -23.79 -4.78 -1.23
C LEU A 601 -24.73 -3.58 -1.40
N ASP A 602 -24.45 -2.46 -0.72
CA ASP A 602 -25.25 -1.23 -0.86
C ASP A 602 -25.22 -0.69 -2.30
N THR A 603 -24.06 -0.79 -2.95
CA THR A 603 -23.89 -0.34 -4.34
C THR A 603 -24.67 -1.22 -5.32
N VAL A 604 -24.71 -2.53 -5.10
CA VAL A 604 -25.56 -3.45 -5.89
C VAL A 604 -27.05 -3.18 -5.64
N ALA A 605 -27.41 -2.88 -4.39
CA ALA A 605 -28.79 -2.63 -3.98
C ALA A 605 -29.46 -1.45 -4.70
N VAL A 606 -28.67 -0.51 -5.25
CA VAL A 606 -29.15 0.59 -6.11
C VAL A 606 -29.91 0.06 -7.33
N ARG A 607 -29.55 -1.12 -7.85
CA ARG A 607 -30.16 -1.74 -9.04
C ARG A 607 -30.86 -3.07 -8.74
N ASP A 608 -30.50 -3.76 -7.67
CA ASP A 608 -31.11 -5.00 -7.20
C ASP A 608 -31.25 -4.98 -5.67
N ALA A 609 -32.34 -4.41 -5.17
CA ALA A 609 -32.60 -4.28 -3.74
C ALA A 609 -32.71 -5.66 -3.03
N GLU A 610 -32.99 -6.74 -3.76
CA GLU A 610 -33.10 -8.08 -3.17
C GLU A 610 -31.78 -8.56 -2.57
N ILE A 611 -30.63 -8.02 -3.00
CA ILE A 611 -29.32 -8.43 -2.47
C ILE A 611 -29.19 -8.12 -0.97
N LEU A 612 -29.82 -7.05 -0.48
CA LEU A 612 -29.81 -6.68 0.94
C LEU A 612 -30.60 -7.68 1.80
N VAL A 613 -31.59 -8.33 1.20
CA VAL A 613 -32.42 -9.35 1.88
C VAL A 613 -31.77 -10.72 1.77
N LYS A 614 -31.33 -11.10 0.55
CA LYS A 614 -30.78 -12.44 0.27
C LYS A 614 -29.37 -12.62 0.80
N ASN A 615 -28.62 -11.53 0.98
CA ASN A 615 -27.21 -11.52 1.35
C ASN A 615 -26.33 -12.36 0.40
N ILE A 616 -25.03 -12.43 0.66
CA ILE A 616 -24.11 -13.32 -0.06
C ILE A 616 -24.07 -14.67 0.67
N GLN A 617 -24.71 -15.68 0.08
CA GLN A 617 -24.81 -17.02 0.64
C GLN A 617 -23.72 -17.94 0.09
N VAL A 618 -22.73 -18.27 0.92
CA VAL A 618 -21.57 -19.10 0.52
C VAL A 618 -21.97 -20.53 0.16
N ASN A 619 -23.11 -21.01 0.65
CA ASN A 619 -23.66 -22.34 0.32
C ASN A 619 -24.24 -22.42 -1.11
N LEU A 620 -24.37 -21.30 -1.84
CA LEU A 620 -24.79 -21.31 -3.23
C LEU A 620 -23.62 -21.63 -4.16
N PRO A 621 -23.77 -22.54 -5.15
CA PRO A 621 -22.66 -22.98 -6.00
C PRO A 621 -21.96 -21.86 -6.79
N ASP A 622 -22.70 -20.87 -7.29
CA ASP A 622 -22.15 -19.74 -8.04
C ASP A 622 -21.28 -18.83 -7.16
N VAL A 623 -21.77 -18.49 -5.96
CA VAL A 623 -21.01 -17.76 -4.93
C VAL A 623 -19.76 -18.54 -4.52
N PHE A 624 -19.88 -19.85 -4.32
CA PHE A 624 -18.75 -20.71 -3.95
C PHE A 624 -17.70 -20.81 -5.06
N ILE A 625 -18.10 -20.86 -6.34
CA ILE A 625 -17.17 -20.77 -7.48
C ILE A 625 -16.42 -19.44 -7.44
N GLY A 626 -17.12 -18.34 -7.20
CA GLY A 626 -16.52 -17.02 -6.98
C GLY A 626 -15.44 -17.08 -5.91
N LEU A 627 -15.77 -17.62 -4.73
CA LEU A 627 -14.86 -17.79 -3.60
C LEU A 627 -13.58 -18.56 -3.96
N LEU A 628 -13.70 -19.70 -4.64
CA LEU A 628 -12.57 -20.51 -5.07
C LEU A 628 -11.65 -19.76 -6.03
N ILE A 629 -12.23 -19.08 -7.03
CA ILE A 629 -11.45 -18.31 -8.01
C ILE A 629 -10.76 -17.13 -7.30
N GLY A 630 -11.49 -16.42 -6.44
CA GLY A 630 -10.95 -15.31 -5.64
C GLY A 630 -9.75 -15.72 -4.81
N GLY A 631 -9.84 -16.85 -4.11
CA GLY A 631 -8.72 -17.41 -3.35
C GLY A 631 -7.52 -17.83 -4.20
N ALA A 632 -7.71 -18.19 -5.46
CA ALA A 632 -6.62 -18.57 -6.36
C ALA A 632 -5.83 -17.37 -6.92
N VAL A 633 -6.45 -16.19 -7.04
CA VAL A 633 -5.78 -15.02 -7.65
C VAL A 633 -4.55 -14.54 -6.88
N PRO A 634 -4.54 -14.44 -5.53
CA PRO A 634 -3.34 -14.10 -4.76
C PRO A 634 -2.13 -14.98 -5.09
N PHE A 635 -2.32 -16.29 -5.22
CA PHE A 635 -1.24 -17.21 -5.61
C PHE A 635 -0.69 -16.90 -7.01
N LEU A 636 -1.58 -16.66 -7.97
CA LEU A 636 -1.19 -16.33 -9.34
C LEU A 636 -0.47 -14.99 -9.40
N PHE A 637 -0.96 -13.99 -8.65
CA PHE A 637 -0.35 -12.67 -8.53
C PHE A 637 1.08 -12.78 -7.96
N SER A 638 1.25 -13.49 -6.83
CA SER A 638 2.58 -13.72 -6.26
C SER A 638 3.51 -14.46 -7.21
N SER A 639 3.00 -15.44 -7.97
CA SER A 639 3.80 -16.12 -8.99
C SER A 639 4.31 -15.15 -10.07
N PHE A 640 3.50 -14.17 -10.49
CA PHE A 640 3.92 -13.17 -11.47
C PHE A 640 4.99 -12.25 -10.91
N ALA A 641 4.79 -11.76 -9.68
CA ALA A 641 5.73 -10.89 -8.99
C ALA A 641 7.11 -11.57 -8.79
N ILE A 642 7.13 -12.80 -8.28
CA ILE A 642 8.38 -13.55 -8.04
C ILE A 642 9.11 -13.81 -9.36
N ARG A 643 8.41 -14.27 -10.40
CA ARG A 643 9.02 -14.51 -11.73
C ARG A 643 9.60 -13.24 -12.34
N ALA A 644 8.94 -12.11 -12.15
CA ALA A 644 9.43 -10.82 -12.64
C ALA A 644 10.78 -10.46 -11.99
N VAL A 645 10.89 -10.59 -10.67
CA VAL A 645 12.14 -10.37 -9.94
C VAL A 645 13.21 -11.35 -10.42
N SER A 646 12.91 -12.65 -10.48
CA SER A 646 13.89 -13.66 -10.89
C SER A 646 14.47 -13.40 -12.28
N ARG A 647 13.64 -13.02 -13.26
CA ARG A 647 14.11 -12.66 -14.61
C ARG A 647 15.00 -11.42 -14.60
N ALA A 648 14.61 -10.40 -13.84
CA ALA A 648 15.35 -9.15 -13.74
C ALA A 648 16.70 -9.35 -13.05
N ALA A 649 16.74 -10.14 -11.97
CA ALA A 649 17.95 -10.47 -11.23
C ALA A 649 18.98 -11.18 -12.13
N VAL A 650 18.57 -12.14 -12.97
CA VAL A 650 19.48 -12.81 -13.92
C VAL A 650 20.17 -11.82 -14.86
N LEU A 651 19.43 -10.81 -15.35
CA LEU A 651 20.02 -9.78 -16.23
C LEU A 651 21.06 -8.94 -15.49
N LEU A 652 20.83 -8.63 -14.21
CA LEU A 652 21.81 -7.89 -13.42
C LEU A 652 23.01 -8.73 -13.00
N VAL A 653 22.81 -9.98 -12.59
CA VAL A 653 23.90 -10.92 -12.29
C VAL A 653 24.87 -11.00 -13.46
N GLU A 654 24.36 -11.19 -14.69
CA GLU A 654 25.19 -11.25 -15.89
C GLU A 654 25.89 -9.92 -16.20
N GLU A 655 25.24 -8.78 -15.96
CA GLU A 655 25.87 -7.47 -16.14
C GLU A 655 27.00 -7.22 -15.13
N VAL A 656 26.79 -7.53 -13.85
CA VAL A 656 27.83 -7.38 -12.82
C VAL A 656 29.01 -8.30 -13.13
N ARG A 657 28.75 -9.57 -13.51
CA ARG A 657 29.79 -10.51 -13.96
C ARG A 657 30.56 -9.97 -15.17
N ARG A 658 29.86 -9.41 -16.17
CA ARG A 658 30.48 -8.80 -17.35
C ARG A 658 31.40 -7.66 -16.94
N GLN A 659 30.95 -6.76 -16.06
CA GLN A 659 31.76 -5.63 -15.61
C GLN A 659 33.01 -6.07 -14.86
N PHE A 660 32.91 -7.01 -13.91
CA PHE A 660 34.06 -7.57 -13.20
C PHE A 660 35.09 -8.25 -14.10
N ARG A 661 34.66 -8.82 -15.23
CA ARG A 661 35.56 -9.46 -16.20
C ARG A 661 36.16 -8.49 -17.20
N THR A 662 35.46 -7.43 -17.57
CA THR A 662 35.79 -6.62 -18.77
C THR A 662 36.27 -5.22 -18.47
N ILE A 663 35.96 -4.62 -17.32
CA ILE A 663 36.39 -3.26 -16.97
C ILE A 663 37.80 -3.32 -16.36
N PRO A 664 38.84 -2.79 -17.05
CA PRO A 664 40.19 -2.80 -16.52
C PRO A 664 40.32 -1.88 -15.30
N GLY A 665 40.92 -2.38 -14.22
CA GLY A 665 41.15 -1.60 -13.00
C GLY A 665 40.00 -1.65 -11.98
N ILE A 666 38.94 -2.44 -12.22
CA ILE A 666 37.76 -2.49 -11.35
C ILE A 666 38.06 -3.05 -9.96
N TRP A 667 39.02 -3.97 -9.84
CA TRP A 667 39.39 -4.58 -8.55
C TRP A 667 40.22 -3.63 -7.68
N GLU A 668 40.93 -2.69 -8.30
CA GLU A 668 41.70 -1.62 -7.68
C GLU A 668 40.86 -0.36 -7.40
N TYR A 669 39.59 -0.33 -7.84
CA TYR A 669 38.73 0.82 -7.64
C TYR A 669 38.41 1.03 -6.16
N THR A 670 38.67 2.24 -5.68
CA THR A 670 38.52 2.61 -4.26
C THR A 670 37.30 3.49 -3.99
N GLY A 671 36.38 3.60 -4.96
CA GLY A 671 35.27 4.56 -4.90
C GLY A 671 35.63 5.97 -5.41
N VAL A 672 36.87 6.20 -5.84
CA VAL A 672 37.39 7.53 -6.21
C VAL A 672 38.07 7.52 -7.58
N GLY A 673 37.73 8.51 -8.41
CA GLY A 673 38.26 8.68 -9.77
C GLY A 673 37.47 7.92 -10.83
N GLU A 674 37.84 8.09 -12.10
CA GLU A 674 37.18 7.45 -13.24
C GLU A 674 37.86 6.13 -13.66
N LYS A 675 39.11 5.90 -13.24
CA LYS A 675 39.85 4.69 -13.58
C LYS A 675 39.29 3.49 -12.81
N GLY A 676 38.85 2.46 -13.52
CA GLY A 676 38.25 1.26 -12.92
C GLY A 676 36.83 1.46 -12.38
N LYS A 677 36.22 2.62 -12.60
CA LYS A 677 34.88 2.95 -12.10
C LYS A 677 33.82 2.04 -12.74
N PRO A 678 32.95 1.37 -11.96
CA PRO A 678 31.86 0.58 -12.51
C PRO A 678 30.80 1.45 -13.22
N ASP A 679 30.12 0.87 -14.21
CA ASP A 679 29.00 1.50 -14.90
C ASP A 679 27.70 1.27 -14.13
N TYR A 680 27.45 2.11 -13.13
CA TYR A 680 26.23 2.11 -12.32
C TYR A 680 24.96 2.40 -13.14
N ALA A 681 25.07 3.30 -14.13
CA ALA A 681 23.94 3.75 -14.93
C ALA A 681 23.35 2.59 -15.75
N ARG A 682 24.19 1.66 -16.19
CA ARG A 682 23.75 0.44 -16.87
C ARG A 682 22.88 -0.45 -15.98
N CYS A 683 23.28 -0.69 -14.74
CA CYS A 683 22.48 -1.50 -13.80
C CYS A 683 21.12 -0.84 -13.51
N VAL A 684 21.10 0.47 -13.23
CA VAL A 684 19.86 1.24 -13.04
C VAL A 684 18.95 1.16 -14.27
N ALA A 685 19.51 1.26 -15.48
CA ALA A 685 18.74 1.18 -16.72
C ALA A 685 18.12 -0.21 -16.96
N ILE A 686 18.85 -1.28 -16.64
CA ILE A 686 18.36 -2.67 -16.73
C ILE A 686 17.21 -2.88 -15.76
N SER A 687 17.38 -2.56 -14.48
CA SER A 687 16.33 -2.69 -13.45
C SER A 687 15.11 -1.85 -13.80
N THR A 688 15.30 -0.61 -14.28
CA THR A 688 14.19 0.26 -14.71
C THR A 688 13.42 -0.38 -15.86
N ALA A 689 14.11 -0.85 -16.90
CA ALA A 689 13.46 -1.43 -18.06
C ALA A 689 12.69 -2.71 -17.72
N ALA A 690 13.25 -3.55 -16.84
CA ALA A 690 12.62 -4.77 -16.35
C ALA A 690 11.37 -4.46 -15.53
N ALA A 691 11.49 -3.62 -14.50
CA ALA A 691 10.38 -3.21 -13.64
C ALA A 691 9.18 -2.67 -14.43
N GLN A 692 9.43 -1.73 -15.36
CA GLN A 692 8.37 -1.12 -16.18
C GLN A 692 7.69 -2.10 -17.15
N LYS A 693 8.39 -3.15 -17.57
CA LYS A 693 7.84 -4.16 -18.47
C LYS A 693 7.00 -5.18 -17.70
N GLU A 694 7.47 -5.60 -16.53
CA GLU A 694 6.90 -6.71 -15.78
C GLU A 694 5.71 -6.29 -14.92
N LEU A 695 5.67 -5.03 -14.45
CA LEU A 695 4.59 -4.53 -13.58
C LEU A 695 3.18 -4.57 -14.23
N LEU A 696 3.10 -4.64 -15.56
CA LEU A 696 1.82 -4.60 -16.27
C LEU A 696 0.96 -5.85 -16.00
N SER A 697 1.57 -7.04 -15.94
CA SER A 697 0.81 -8.29 -15.83
C SER A 697 0.11 -8.45 -14.48
N PRO A 698 0.77 -8.20 -13.33
CA PRO A 698 0.09 -8.18 -12.02
C PRO A 698 -1.00 -7.12 -11.95
N GLY A 699 -0.78 -5.92 -12.51
CA GLY A 699 -1.77 -4.85 -12.54
C GLY A 699 -3.04 -5.22 -13.32
N LEU A 700 -2.87 -5.79 -14.52
CA LEU A 700 -3.98 -6.28 -15.33
C LEU A 700 -4.73 -7.42 -14.65
N LEU A 701 -4.02 -8.32 -13.96
CA LEU A 701 -4.64 -9.39 -13.18
C LEU A 701 -5.54 -8.82 -12.08
N ALA A 702 -5.06 -7.83 -11.33
CA ALA A 702 -5.82 -7.21 -10.23
C ALA A 702 -7.09 -6.49 -10.71
N VAL A 703 -7.00 -5.79 -11.84
CA VAL A 703 -8.14 -5.01 -12.38
C VAL A 703 -9.14 -5.89 -13.13
N PHE A 704 -8.68 -6.80 -14.00
CA PHE A 704 -9.59 -7.53 -14.89
C PHE A 704 -10.19 -8.80 -14.29
N SER A 705 -9.64 -9.34 -13.21
CA SER A 705 -10.23 -10.50 -12.50
C SER A 705 -11.64 -10.20 -11.95
N PRO A 706 -11.86 -9.15 -11.14
CA PRO A 706 -13.21 -8.81 -10.67
C PRO A 706 -14.15 -8.43 -11.83
N ILE A 707 -13.65 -7.79 -12.89
CA ILE A 707 -14.44 -7.47 -14.10
C ILE A 707 -14.95 -8.76 -14.75
N LEU A 708 -14.07 -9.74 -14.97
CA LEU A 708 -14.45 -11.02 -15.55
C LEU A 708 -15.54 -11.70 -14.71
N ILE A 709 -15.32 -11.84 -13.40
CA ILE A 709 -16.28 -12.54 -12.53
C ILE A 709 -17.61 -11.79 -12.43
N GLY A 710 -17.57 -10.46 -12.31
CA GLY A 710 -18.75 -9.62 -12.23
C GLY A 710 -19.65 -9.75 -13.47
N PHE A 711 -19.08 -9.65 -14.67
CA PHE A 711 -19.87 -9.73 -15.91
C PHE A 711 -20.21 -11.17 -16.35
N TRP A 712 -19.39 -12.16 -15.97
CA TRP A 712 -19.62 -13.56 -16.33
C TRP A 712 -20.59 -14.27 -15.39
N LEU A 713 -20.36 -14.16 -14.08
CA LEU A 713 -21.11 -14.91 -13.05
C LEU A 713 -22.10 -14.02 -12.28
N GLY A 714 -21.91 -12.70 -12.30
CA GLY A 714 -22.80 -11.73 -11.66
C GLY A 714 -22.29 -11.25 -10.29
N PRO A 715 -23.04 -10.31 -9.67
CA PRO A 715 -22.61 -9.60 -8.47
C PRO A 715 -22.48 -10.49 -7.21
N TYR A 716 -23.34 -11.51 -7.06
CA TYR A 716 -23.27 -12.45 -5.93
C TYR A 716 -21.97 -13.28 -5.96
N SER A 717 -21.61 -13.78 -7.14
CA SER A 717 -20.36 -14.52 -7.36
C SER A 717 -19.14 -13.62 -7.22
N LEU A 718 -19.22 -12.36 -7.67
CA LEU A 718 -18.20 -11.36 -7.43
C LEU A 718 -18.00 -11.11 -5.93
N GLY A 719 -19.08 -11.08 -5.16
CA GLY A 719 -19.02 -11.05 -3.71
C GLY A 719 -18.20 -12.21 -3.12
N GLY A 720 -18.55 -13.46 -3.48
CA GLY A 720 -17.77 -14.63 -3.11
C GLY A 720 -16.28 -14.51 -3.49
N PHE A 721 -16.00 -14.02 -4.70
CA PHE A 721 -14.63 -13.75 -5.18
C PHE A 721 -13.85 -12.78 -4.27
N LEU A 722 -14.46 -11.68 -3.86
CA LEU A 722 -13.81 -10.74 -2.94
C LEU A 722 -13.48 -11.40 -1.60
N ALA A 723 -14.42 -12.16 -1.02
CA ALA A 723 -14.19 -12.86 0.24
C ALA A 723 -12.98 -13.82 0.16
N GLY A 724 -12.86 -14.56 -0.96
CA GLY A 724 -11.75 -15.48 -1.19
C GLY A 724 -10.42 -14.77 -1.39
N ALA A 725 -10.43 -13.68 -2.17
CA ALA A 725 -9.25 -12.86 -2.42
C ALA A 725 -8.73 -12.18 -1.15
N ILE A 726 -9.63 -11.71 -0.28
CA ILE A 726 -9.29 -11.10 1.02
C ILE A 726 -8.62 -12.12 1.94
N LEU A 727 -9.26 -13.29 2.14
CA LEU A 727 -8.75 -14.32 3.05
C LEU A 727 -7.37 -14.83 2.62
N VAL A 728 -7.26 -15.29 1.38
CA VAL A 728 -6.01 -15.88 0.89
C VAL A 728 -4.95 -14.80 0.69
N GLY A 729 -5.34 -13.61 0.21
CA GLY A 729 -4.44 -12.48 0.05
C GLY A 729 -3.80 -12.06 1.37
N GLN A 730 -4.58 -12.00 2.45
CA GLN A 730 -4.09 -11.70 3.79
C GLN A 730 -3.04 -12.73 4.25
N LEU A 731 -3.39 -14.02 4.19
CA LEU A 731 -2.53 -15.10 4.64
C LEU A 731 -1.21 -15.11 3.86
N MET A 732 -1.29 -14.97 2.54
CA MET A 732 -0.12 -14.94 1.66
C MET A 732 0.75 -13.70 1.89
N ALA A 733 0.14 -12.53 2.14
CA ALA A 733 0.87 -11.29 2.38
C ALA A 733 1.71 -11.35 3.66
N VAL A 734 1.12 -11.82 4.77
CA VAL A 734 1.84 -11.98 6.04
C VAL A 734 2.91 -13.06 5.92
N PHE A 735 2.58 -14.20 5.32
CA PHE A 735 3.51 -15.31 5.13
C PHE A 735 4.78 -14.84 4.40
N MET A 736 4.61 -14.22 3.23
CA MET A 736 5.74 -13.78 2.41
C MET A 736 6.56 -12.68 3.08
N SER A 737 5.88 -11.72 3.72
CA SER A 737 6.55 -10.58 4.37
C SER A 737 7.37 -11.02 5.58
N ASN A 738 6.79 -11.86 6.45
CA ASN A 738 7.45 -12.28 7.68
C ASN A 738 8.53 -13.34 7.41
N THR A 739 8.30 -14.30 6.50
CA THR A 739 9.32 -15.28 6.12
C THR A 739 10.58 -14.58 5.59
N GLY A 740 10.44 -13.65 4.63
CA GLY A 740 11.61 -12.96 4.10
C GLY A 740 12.27 -12.04 5.12
N GLY A 741 11.48 -11.33 5.94
CA GLY A 741 12.04 -10.50 7.03
C GLY A 741 12.79 -11.32 8.09
N ALA A 742 12.33 -12.53 8.38
CA ALA A 742 13.00 -13.44 9.32
C ALA A 742 14.30 -14.02 8.74
N TRP A 743 14.36 -14.34 7.45
CA TRP A 743 15.61 -14.76 6.79
C TRP A 743 16.65 -13.65 6.75
N ASP A 744 16.26 -12.41 6.46
CA ASP A 744 17.16 -11.25 6.47
C ASP A 744 17.77 -11.03 7.85
N ASN A 745 16.94 -11.03 8.89
CA ASN A 745 17.40 -10.84 10.25
C ASN A 745 18.18 -12.06 10.78
N ALA A 746 17.94 -13.27 10.26
CA ALA A 746 18.78 -14.42 10.53
C ALA A 746 20.17 -14.27 9.89
N LYS A 747 20.25 -13.76 8.66
CA LYS A 747 21.52 -13.39 7.99
C LYS A 747 22.27 -12.34 8.80
N LYS A 748 21.62 -11.21 9.15
CA LYS A 748 22.25 -10.13 9.94
C LYS A 748 22.74 -10.64 11.32
N LYS A 749 21.99 -11.54 11.97
CA LYS A 749 22.44 -12.19 13.21
C LYS A 749 23.76 -12.96 13.04
N ILE A 750 23.90 -13.68 11.93
CA ILE A 750 25.13 -14.41 11.59
C ILE A 750 26.26 -13.42 11.29
N GLU A 751 25.99 -12.35 10.55
CA GLU A 751 26.97 -11.29 10.26
C GLU A 751 27.56 -10.64 11.52
N ASP A 752 26.75 -10.49 12.58
CA ASP A 752 27.15 -9.98 13.90
C ASP A 752 28.03 -10.95 14.72
N GLY A 753 28.38 -12.11 14.16
CA GLY A 753 29.31 -13.08 14.74
C GLY A 753 28.66 -14.36 15.25
N PHE A 754 27.34 -14.51 15.15
CA PHE A 754 26.70 -15.79 15.42
C PHE A 754 27.16 -16.84 14.38
N LEU A 755 27.53 -18.04 14.81
CA LEU A 755 28.02 -19.12 13.92
C LEU A 755 29.22 -18.78 13.04
N GLY A 756 30.12 -17.93 13.52
CA GLY A 756 31.41 -17.69 12.87
C GLY A 756 31.46 -16.45 11.96
N GLY A 757 30.37 -15.68 11.83
CA GLY A 757 30.44 -14.37 11.20
C GLY A 757 30.44 -14.40 9.67
N LYS A 758 30.70 -13.22 9.09
CA LYS A 758 30.83 -12.99 7.64
C LYS A 758 31.84 -13.96 7.01
N GLY A 759 31.47 -14.52 5.85
CA GLY A 759 32.30 -15.44 5.06
C GLY A 759 32.23 -16.91 5.48
N SER A 760 31.63 -17.23 6.63
CA SER A 760 31.39 -18.62 7.04
C SER A 760 30.38 -19.35 6.13
N GLU A 761 30.36 -20.69 6.17
CA GLU A 761 29.35 -21.47 5.44
C GLU A 761 27.92 -21.20 5.95
N ALA A 762 27.77 -20.94 7.25
CA ALA A 762 26.50 -20.50 7.82
C ALA A 762 26.06 -19.14 7.25
N HIS A 763 27.01 -18.20 7.08
CA HIS A 763 26.73 -16.91 6.45
C HIS A 763 26.29 -17.07 5.00
N LYS A 764 26.96 -17.90 4.19
CA LYS A 764 26.52 -18.19 2.82
C LYS A 764 25.11 -18.78 2.78
N ALA A 765 24.78 -19.68 3.70
CA ALA A 765 23.42 -20.23 3.83
C ALA A 765 22.39 -19.15 4.21
N GLY A 766 22.76 -18.22 5.10
CA GLY A 766 21.95 -17.06 5.46
C GLY A 766 21.68 -16.15 4.26
N VAL A 767 22.70 -15.84 3.46
CA VAL A 767 22.57 -15.03 2.23
C VAL A 767 21.65 -15.72 1.21
N ILE A 768 21.73 -17.04 1.06
CA ILE A 768 20.80 -17.78 0.19
C ILE A 768 19.35 -17.68 0.71
N GLY A 769 19.14 -17.82 2.02
CA GLY A 769 17.81 -17.66 2.61
C GLY A 769 17.22 -16.27 2.37
N ASP A 770 18.04 -15.24 2.60
CA ASP A 770 17.63 -13.85 2.41
C ASP A 770 17.30 -13.53 0.94
N THR A 771 18.15 -13.93 0.00
CA THR A 771 17.91 -13.73 -1.44
C THR A 771 16.70 -14.51 -1.98
N VAL A 772 16.28 -15.59 -1.31
CA VAL A 772 14.98 -16.24 -1.55
C VAL A 772 13.83 -15.42 -0.95
N GLY A 773 14.05 -14.77 0.19
CA GLY A 773 13.11 -13.92 0.91
C GLY A 773 12.84 -12.56 0.28
N ASP A 774 13.81 -11.97 -0.40
CA ASP A 774 13.74 -10.66 -1.03
C ASP A 774 12.51 -10.46 -1.95
N PRO A 775 12.29 -11.30 -2.97
CA PRO A 775 11.09 -11.18 -3.80
C PRO A 775 9.80 -11.40 -3.02
N LEU A 776 9.85 -12.13 -1.89
CA LEU A 776 8.70 -12.37 -1.03
C LEU A 776 8.38 -11.12 -0.20
N LYS A 777 9.37 -10.58 0.52
CA LYS A 777 9.16 -9.52 1.52
C LYS A 777 9.05 -8.12 0.94
N ASP A 778 9.59 -7.87 -0.26
CA ASP A 778 9.65 -6.50 -0.83
C ASP A 778 8.96 -6.37 -2.20
N THR A 779 8.49 -7.47 -2.79
CA THR A 779 7.71 -7.42 -4.04
C THR A 779 6.36 -8.11 -3.90
N ALA A 780 6.32 -9.43 -3.72
CA ALA A 780 5.08 -10.19 -3.79
C ALA A 780 4.17 -9.96 -2.57
N GLY A 781 4.70 -10.16 -1.37
CA GLY A 781 3.96 -10.07 -0.11
C GLY A 781 3.29 -8.70 0.09
N PRO A 782 4.06 -7.60 0.09
CA PRO A 782 3.48 -6.27 0.26
C PRO A 782 2.53 -5.87 -0.87
N ALA A 783 2.75 -6.32 -2.11
CA ALA A 783 1.88 -5.96 -3.23
C ALA A 783 0.50 -6.65 -3.21
N LEU A 784 0.33 -7.71 -2.40
CA LEU A 784 -0.98 -8.33 -2.19
C LEU A 784 -1.95 -7.39 -1.46
N ASN A 785 -1.45 -6.51 -0.60
CA ASN A 785 -2.27 -5.51 0.09
C ASN A 785 -2.98 -4.55 -0.90
N PRO A 786 -2.28 -3.75 -1.74
CA PRO A 786 -2.94 -2.91 -2.73
C PRO A 786 -3.71 -3.74 -3.77
N MET A 787 -3.31 -4.98 -4.07
CA MET A 787 -4.10 -5.86 -4.93
C MET A 787 -5.50 -6.13 -4.34
N ILE A 788 -5.61 -6.50 -3.06
CA ILE A 788 -6.90 -6.75 -2.39
C ILE A 788 -7.81 -5.51 -2.51
N LYS A 789 -7.25 -4.32 -2.26
CA LYS A 789 -8.03 -3.08 -2.27
C LYS A 789 -8.42 -2.64 -3.69
N VAL A 790 -7.51 -2.76 -4.67
CA VAL A 790 -7.83 -2.54 -6.09
C VAL A 790 -8.97 -3.45 -6.53
N MET A 791 -8.93 -4.74 -6.16
CA MET A 791 -10.02 -5.67 -6.52
C MET A 791 -11.36 -5.26 -5.91
N ASN A 792 -11.38 -4.87 -4.64
CA ASN A 792 -12.58 -4.39 -3.97
C ASN A 792 -13.13 -3.11 -4.60
N LEU A 793 -12.26 -2.13 -4.87
CA LEU A 793 -12.68 -0.86 -5.47
C LEU A 793 -13.18 -1.07 -6.90
N VAL A 794 -12.49 -1.87 -7.72
CA VAL A 794 -12.98 -2.22 -9.06
C VAL A 794 -14.34 -2.91 -8.98
N ALA A 795 -14.53 -3.84 -8.04
CA ALA A 795 -15.80 -4.50 -7.84
C ALA A 795 -16.93 -3.53 -7.48
N ILE A 796 -16.67 -2.54 -6.60
CA ILE A 796 -17.63 -1.47 -6.27
C ILE A 796 -17.93 -0.62 -7.50
N LEU A 797 -16.90 -0.19 -8.24
CA LEU A 797 -17.04 0.68 -9.41
C LEU A 797 -17.92 0.04 -10.50
N ILE A 798 -17.82 -1.28 -10.69
CA ILE A 798 -18.60 -2.00 -11.73
C ILE A 798 -19.90 -2.59 -11.21
N ALA A 799 -20.12 -2.64 -9.89
CA ALA A 799 -21.20 -3.43 -9.28
C ALA A 799 -22.58 -3.15 -9.93
N PRO A 800 -23.01 -1.89 -10.09
CA PRO A 800 -24.32 -1.58 -10.68
C PRO A 800 -24.42 -2.02 -12.14
N SER A 801 -23.32 -1.94 -12.88
CA SER A 801 -23.26 -2.36 -14.29
C SER A 801 -23.38 -3.88 -14.43
N THR A 802 -22.81 -4.65 -13.50
CA THR A 802 -22.91 -6.13 -13.53
C THR A 802 -24.33 -6.63 -13.27
N VAL A 803 -25.15 -5.87 -12.53
CA VAL A 803 -26.59 -6.13 -12.36
C VAL A 803 -27.33 -5.86 -13.67
N VAL A 804 -27.20 -4.64 -14.21
CA VAL A 804 -27.97 -4.18 -15.37
C VAL A 804 -27.65 -4.98 -16.62
N MET A 805 -26.38 -5.35 -16.80
CA MET A 805 -25.90 -6.05 -18.00
C MET A 805 -25.96 -7.57 -17.87
N ARG A 806 -26.52 -8.12 -16.79
CA ARG A 806 -26.53 -9.56 -16.54
C ARG A 806 -27.24 -10.30 -17.68
N GLY A 807 -26.54 -11.24 -18.31
CA GLY A 807 -27.06 -12.02 -19.44
C GLY A 807 -27.24 -11.25 -20.75
N SER A 808 -26.92 -9.95 -20.79
CA SER A 808 -26.98 -9.14 -22.00
C SER A 808 -25.77 -9.39 -22.92
N ALA A 809 -25.91 -9.05 -24.22
CA ALA A 809 -24.79 -9.12 -25.16
C ALA A 809 -23.61 -8.24 -24.72
N GLY A 810 -23.88 -7.04 -24.20
CA GLY A 810 -22.85 -6.14 -23.67
C GLY A 810 -22.10 -6.76 -22.49
N GLY A 811 -22.81 -7.44 -21.58
CA GLY A 811 -22.20 -8.12 -20.43
C GLY A 811 -21.25 -9.23 -20.87
N TRP A 812 -21.68 -10.07 -21.81
CA TRP A 812 -20.83 -11.11 -22.39
C TRP A 812 -19.61 -10.54 -23.11
N VAL A 813 -19.77 -9.47 -23.90
CA VAL A 813 -18.64 -8.80 -24.57
C VAL A 813 -17.60 -8.34 -23.56
N MET A 814 -18.01 -7.70 -22.46
CA MET A 814 -17.10 -7.28 -21.40
C MET A 814 -16.39 -8.46 -20.74
N ALA A 815 -17.11 -9.55 -20.48
CA ALA A 815 -16.54 -10.74 -19.89
C ALA A 815 -15.50 -11.40 -20.81
N PHE A 816 -15.76 -11.51 -22.12
CA PHE A 816 -14.79 -12.03 -23.10
C PHE A 816 -13.57 -11.13 -23.27
N ILE A 817 -13.75 -9.81 -23.23
CA ILE A 817 -12.65 -8.84 -23.24
C ILE A 817 -11.75 -9.03 -22.01
N ALA A 818 -12.34 -9.12 -20.83
CA ALA A 818 -11.61 -9.34 -19.59
C ALA A 818 -10.84 -10.68 -19.65
N LEU A 819 -11.49 -11.75 -20.12
CA LEU A 819 -10.86 -13.05 -20.32
C LEU A 819 -9.68 -12.99 -21.30
N ALA A 820 -9.82 -12.28 -22.42
CA ALA A 820 -8.76 -12.11 -23.41
C ALA A 820 -7.56 -11.35 -22.83
N ILE A 821 -7.80 -10.28 -22.06
CA ILE A 821 -6.74 -9.51 -21.40
C ILE A 821 -6.04 -10.35 -20.33
N LEU A 822 -6.78 -11.09 -19.50
CA LEU A 822 -6.21 -11.98 -18.49
C LEU A 822 -5.39 -13.11 -19.12
N THR A 823 -5.90 -13.74 -20.18
CA THR A 823 -5.17 -14.75 -20.94
C THR A 823 -3.89 -14.14 -21.52
N GLY A 824 -3.97 -12.95 -22.08
CA GLY A 824 -2.82 -12.19 -22.58
C GLY A 824 -1.78 -11.91 -21.49
N ALA A 825 -2.21 -11.51 -20.28
CA ALA A 825 -1.34 -11.25 -19.13
C ALA A 825 -0.66 -12.53 -18.63
N ILE A 826 -1.39 -13.65 -18.53
CA ILE A 826 -0.84 -14.97 -18.16
C ILE A 826 0.20 -15.41 -19.19
N LEU A 827 -0.15 -15.33 -20.48
CA LEU A 827 0.76 -15.70 -21.55
C LEU A 827 1.99 -14.79 -21.58
N PHE A 828 1.84 -13.50 -21.30
CA PHE A 828 2.95 -12.54 -21.21
C PHE A 828 3.88 -12.86 -20.05
N SER A 829 3.34 -13.15 -18.86
CA SER A 829 4.12 -13.52 -17.67
C SER A 829 4.94 -14.80 -17.85
N LYS A 830 4.48 -15.71 -18.72
CA LYS A 830 5.19 -16.94 -19.11
C LYS A 830 6.27 -16.73 -20.18
N ARG A 831 6.38 -15.56 -20.81
CA ARG A 831 7.40 -15.29 -21.85
C ARG A 831 8.79 -15.16 -21.23
N GLY A 832 9.80 -15.69 -21.93
CA GLY A 832 11.19 -15.50 -21.55
C GLY A 832 11.59 -16.26 -20.29
N GLY A 833 11.39 -17.58 -20.27
CA GLY A 833 11.88 -18.45 -19.19
C GLY A 833 13.38 -18.24 -18.94
N VAL A 834 13.84 -18.63 -17.75
CA VAL A 834 15.23 -18.45 -17.30
C VAL A 834 16.23 -18.95 -18.35
N GLU A 835 15.91 -20.07 -19.00
CA GLU A 835 16.70 -20.67 -20.09
C GLU A 835 16.91 -19.70 -21.26
N THR A 836 15.85 -19.08 -21.79
CA THR A 836 15.96 -18.08 -22.86
C THR A 836 16.69 -16.79 -22.43
N SER A 837 16.61 -16.38 -21.16
CA SER A 837 17.43 -15.27 -20.67
C SER A 837 18.91 -15.67 -20.61
N THR A 838 19.23 -16.85 -20.11
CA THR A 838 20.60 -17.36 -20.01
C THR A 838 21.21 -17.57 -21.39
N GLU A 839 20.48 -18.13 -22.35
CA GLU A 839 20.93 -18.28 -23.75
C GLU A 839 21.14 -16.93 -24.43
N SER A 840 20.23 -15.97 -24.24
CA SER A 840 20.38 -14.62 -24.80
C SER A 840 21.58 -13.88 -24.21
N SER A 841 21.83 -14.04 -22.91
CA SER A 841 22.98 -13.45 -22.21
C SER A 841 24.29 -14.14 -22.62
N GLN A 842 24.32 -15.46 -22.76
CA GLN A 842 25.49 -16.20 -23.25
C GLN A 842 25.81 -15.87 -24.71
N ALA A 843 24.80 -15.62 -25.55
CA ALA A 843 25.00 -15.16 -26.92
C ALA A 843 25.55 -13.73 -26.99
N VAL A 844 25.19 -12.87 -26.03
CA VAL A 844 25.76 -11.52 -25.88
C VAL A 844 27.16 -11.55 -25.26
N ALA A 845 27.47 -12.51 -24.38
CA ALA A 845 28.80 -12.66 -23.78
C ALA A 845 29.83 -13.33 -24.70
N LYS A 846 29.38 -14.02 -25.76
CA LYS A 846 30.24 -14.58 -26.82
C LYS A 846 30.59 -13.59 -27.93
N HIS A 847 30.09 -12.36 -27.86
CA HIS A 847 30.36 -11.26 -28.79
C HIS A 847 30.83 -10.02 -28.04
#